data_AF-A0AAD3HDA3-F1
#
_entry.id   AF-A0AAD3HDA3-F1
#
_cell.length_a   1.000
_cell.length_b   1.000
_cell.length_c   1.000
_cell.angle_alpha   90.00
_cell.angle_beta   90.00
_cell.angle_gamma   90.00
#
_symmetry.space_group_name_H-M   'P 1'
#
loop_
_entity.id
_entity.type
_entity.pdbx_description
1 polymer ?
#
loop_
_entity_poly.entity_id
_entity_poly.type
_entity_poly.pdbx_seq_one_letter_code
_entity_poly.pdbx_strand_id
1 'polypeptide(L)'
;MWCCTAESAVAGPKPTRKGKRRVKYDLSGEGEDQLVVRSKSLPQCNGDVDSAANSTKSTTPEKVYDLSSGDEVGSEEFLGEGLRDSLLSFKSQRSVNTNGSANNVSADDIARAMKHKGNSAESFFDDESEAEKKRRRSVWRKENSIARTSSLEDERMIELQNKLLDWDAKHKINDEVRRMNKMFEKTSFIEDETRRSLMIQKYIRRKRWMDSVLMLDPRFQIHSYFLEVARNAGPLKDPLTQPPIEIIRQWRRASSFSVWRPTSFDAISLMIRGEACGKGMDVKGKSAKKGELSGLIPFIQIYEDKHKEIAKLGLSSSGRLRIYYKTNQTRHLAARKFDSITKEMMNLPDLATCIRREREEDKKRKSSLGKLFSREPTMKYKWDVDDHRTYYLDECGFGLDVPERIFYEACVMRENIKRVNSWETGRPSEPNFQSMNFESTRSYDGVGPRPVVYQLNDENPMWPQSLVVAYEENKSVIPVCSDFDCFTVATRGVVYDEPMPREQVEFMKWMVKSVGKILDSPQPNETWTGRWFEVLDGIHSSGKKLAQVPRYGFGDPKSYKIMEDGVTRFSHQKNGAVRHGAECFNYKFPQEIDDELLVIMDSGFDGTNRPFKYMKPPELQKLMIEKIDEGFIFPINPKWVIADEGWKKVYDKLMSSTNAATQISLESWYPKDSGIRQMIEKVYRKHPDGFHASSTGPKMEGTEALDLMRQRLKRRAVIRRAKAKIRTVRCWSDFGNHIAKQTNLPPPRKEQKKILEKKREDLVSLFKKRKDVVSDIDKDPIALRIRKKIDDVDNKLFDLIDDDTTC
;
A
#
# COMPACT_ATOMS: atom_id res chain seq x y z
N MET A 1 -65.72 -22.72 26.65
CA MET A 1 -66.20 -24.04 26.18
C MET A 1 -65.08 -24.68 25.38
N TRP A 2 -64.69 -25.92 25.77
CA TRP A 2 -63.72 -26.85 25.14
C TRP A 2 -62.29 -26.31 24.84
N CYS A 3 -61.23 -26.81 25.48
CA CYS A 3 -60.57 -28.14 25.36
C CYS A 3 -59.86 -28.31 23.99
N CYS A 4 -58.61 -28.77 23.84
CA CYS A 4 -57.50 -29.14 24.75
C CYS A 4 -56.16 -28.93 23.96
N THR A 5 -54.92 -29.16 24.45
CA THR A 5 -54.38 -29.82 25.67
C THR A 5 -53.12 -29.05 26.14
N ALA A 6 -52.25 -29.64 26.98
CA ALA A 6 -50.92 -29.12 27.36
C ALA A 6 -49.89 -30.25 27.51
N GLU A 7 -48.60 -29.94 27.31
CA GLU A 7 -47.43 -30.57 27.97
C GLU A 7 -46.21 -29.65 27.75
N SER A 8 -45.73 -28.90 28.74
CA SER A 8 -44.88 -29.31 29.87
C SER A 8 -43.37 -29.09 29.59
N ALA A 9 -42.91 -27.85 29.78
CA ALA A 9 -41.49 -27.49 29.77
C ALA A 9 -41.02 -27.16 31.21
N VAL A 10 -39.99 -27.85 31.70
CA VAL A 10 -39.34 -27.57 33.00
C VAL A 10 -38.11 -26.70 32.81
N ALA A 11 -38.00 -25.63 33.60
CA ALA A 11 -36.98 -24.60 33.45
C ALA A 11 -35.67 -24.91 34.21
N GLY A 12 -34.53 -24.60 33.58
CA GLY A 12 -33.21 -24.50 34.22
C GLY A 12 -32.82 -23.05 34.55
N PRO A 13 -32.01 -22.79 35.60
CA PRO A 13 -31.82 -21.44 36.16
C PRO A 13 -30.79 -20.56 35.41
N LYS A 14 -31.00 -19.24 35.48
CA LYS A 14 -30.12 -18.21 34.89
C LYS A 14 -28.86 -17.98 35.75
N PRO A 15 -27.67 -17.80 35.15
CA PRO A 15 -26.47 -17.39 35.89
C PRO A 15 -26.45 -15.89 36.18
N THR A 16 -25.97 -15.52 37.38
CA THR A 16 -25.88 -14.13 37.86
C THR A 16 -24.58 -13.43 37.46
N ARG A 17 -24.65 -12.11 37.24
CA ARG A 17 -23.47 -11.27 36.98
C ARG A 17 -22.61 -11.10 38.24
N LYS A 18 -21.29 -11.32 38.13
CA LYS A 18 -20.29 -10.78 39.08
C LYS A 18 -19.39 -9.76 38.38
N GLY A 19 -18.95 -8.76 39.15
CA GLY A 19 -18.34 -7.54 38.63
C GLY A 19 -16.85 -7.64 38.28
N LYS A 20 -16.38 -6.73 37.42
CA LYS A 20 -14.96 -6.58 37.08
C LYS A 20 -14.22 -5.82 38.17
N ARG A 21 -13.24 -6.44 38.83
CA ARG A 21 -12.16 -5.72 39.53
C ARG A 21 -11.03 -5.42 38.54
N ARG A 22 -10.42 -4.23 38.66
CA ARG A 22 -9.13 -3.91 38.02
C ARG A 22 -8.02 -4.68 38.74
N VAL A 23 -7.10 -5.27 38.00
CA VAL A 23 -5.81 -5.74 38.49
C VAL A 23 -4.75 -4.76 37.98
N LYS A 24 -3.90 -4.25 38.88
CA LYS A 24 -2.63 -3.62 38.53
C LYS A 24 -1.60 -4.74 38.34
N TYR A 25 -0.70 -4.59 37.38
CA TYR A 25 0.55 -5.34 37.35
C TYR A 25 1.64 -4.43 37.90
N ASP A 26 2.26 -4.86 39.00
CA ASP A 26 3.61 -4.45 39.37
C ASP A 26 4.57 -5.52 38.84
N LEU A 27 5.72 -5.11 38.31
CA LEU A 27 6.77 -5.98 37.79
C LEU A 27 8.05 -5.76 38.59
N SER A 28 8.38 -6.73 39.44
CA SER A 28 9.68 -6.87 40.09
C SER A 28 9.82 -8.30 40.63
N GLY A 29 10.92 -8.99 40.34
CA GLY A 29 11.18 -10.33 40.87
C GLY A 29 11.98 -11.19 39.92
N GLU A 30 13.29 -11.23 40.13
CA GLU A 30 14.19 -12.25 39.58
C GLU A 30 13.92 -13.61 40.25
N GLY A 31 14.39 -14.71 39.63
CA GLY A 31 14.30 -16.05 40.20
C GLY A 31 14.71 -17.13 39.21
N GLU A 32 15.96 -17.57 39.30
CA GLU A 32 16.39 -18.86 38.76
C GLU A 32 15.72 -19.98 39.57
N ASP A 33 15.32 -21.09 38.93
CA ASP A 33 15.77 -22.42 39.39
C ASP A 33 15.48 -23.57 38.40
N GLN A 34 16.10 -24.73 38.67
CA GLN A 34 16.29 -25.83 37.74
C GLN A 34 15.18 -26.91 37.72
N LEU A 35 15.19 -27.71 36.63
CA LEU A 35 14.89 -29.15 36.53
C LEU A 35 13.63 -29.75 37.23
N VAL A 36 12.82 -30.48 36.45
CA VAL A 36 12.65 -31.95 36.59
C VAL A 36 11.78 -32.50 35.45
N VAL A 37 12.28 -33.55 34.78
CA VAL A 37 11.52 -34.34 33.81
C VAL A 37 10.77 -35.45 34.56
N ARG A 38 9.46 -35.60 34.33
CA ARG A 38 8.72 -36.82 34.68
C ARG A 38 7.73 -37.23 33.59
N SER A 39 8.09 -38.30 32.88
CA SER A 39 7.19 -39.11 32.06
C SER A 39 6.03 -39.68 32.87
N LYS A 40 4.85 -39.81 32.25
CA LYS A 40 3.77 -40.69 32.75
C LYS A 40 3.33 -41.67 31.67
N SER A 41 2.99 -42.86 32.16
CA SER A 41 2.77 -44.09 31.40
C SER A 41 1.34 -44.29 30.91
N LEU A 42 1.19 -45.31 30.07
CA LEU A 42 -0.04 -45.94 29.58
C LEU A 42 -1.05 -46.30 30.68
N PRO A 43 -2.28 -46.66 30.26
CA PRO A 43 -2.72 -48.03 30.56
C PRO A 43 -3.12 -48.85 29.31
N GLN A 44 -2.86 -50.16 29.38
CA GLN A 44 -3.33 -51.18 28.44
C GLN A 44 -4.77 -51.61 28.79
N CYS A 45 -5.49 -52.18 27.81
CA CYS A 45 -6.48 -53.25 28.00
C CYS A 45 -6.40 -54.24 26.83
N ASN A 46 -6.61 -55.53 27.10
CA ASN A 46 -6.36 -56.67 26.20
C ASN A 46 -7.65 -57.24 25.57
N GLY A 47 -7.49 -58.15 24.60
CA GLY A 47 -8.51 -59.07 24.06
C GLY A 47 -8.47 -59.10 22.52
N ASP A 48 -7.83 -60.05 21.83
CA ASP A 48 -8.09 -61.52 21.71
C ASP A 48 -9.42 -61.80 20.96
N VAL A 49 -9.58 -62.64 19.92
CA VAL A 49 -8.73 -63.53 19.06
C VAL A 49 -9.39 -63.41 17.63
N ASP A 50 -8.83 -63.73 16.45
CA ASP A 50 -8.52 -65.08 15.97
C ASP A 50 -7.86 -65.12 14.56
N SER A 51 -7.39 -66.31 14.20
CA SER A 51 -6.38 -66.61 13.15
C SER A 51 -6.83 -66.71 11.67
N ALA A 52 -5.89 -66.48 10.73
CA ALA A 52 -5.59 -67.38 9.60
C ALA A 52 -4.27 -67.00 8.86
N ALA A 53 -3.50 -68.00 8.40
CA ALA A 53 -2.24 -67.87 7.65
C ALA A 53 -2.47 -67.50 6.15
N ASN A 54 -1.52 -67.18 5.25
CA ASN A 54 -0.10 -67.54 5.00
C ASN A 54 0.49 -66.50 3.98
N SER A 55 1.77 -66.39 3.56
CA SER A 55 3.08 -66.96 3.94
C SER A 55 4.22 -66.31 3.08
N THR A 56 5.50 -66.43 3.48
CA THR A 56 6.75 -66.28 2.66
C THR A 56 7.09 -64.89 2.07
N LYS A 57 8.35 -64.38 2.01
CA LYS A 57 9.75 -64.81 2.28
C LYS A 57 10.53 -63.60 2.87
N SER A 58 11.47 -63.74 3.83
CA SER A 58 12.94 -63.94 3.66
C SER A 58 13.66 -62.88 2.77
N THR A 59 14.84 -62.32 3.08
CA THR A 59 15.78 -62.41 4.24
C THR A 59 16.90 -61.34 4.13
N THR A 60 17.30 -60.70 5.25
CA THR A 60 18.66 -60.14 5.58
C THR A 60 19.31 -59.04 4.69
N PRO A 61 20.38 -58.33 5.15
CA PRO A 61 20.78 -57.98 6.53
C PRO A 61 21.05 -56.46 6.74
N GLU A 62 21.05 -56.02 7.99
CA GLU A 62 21.68 -54.74 8.38
C GLU A 62 23.21 -54.84 8.28
N LYS A 63 23.86 -53.78 7.78
CA LYS A 63 25.29 -53.53 7.96
C LYS A 63 25.49 -52.17 8.59
N VAL A 64 26.01 -52.18 9.81
CA VAL A 64 26.60 -51.01 10.46
C VAL A 64 27.85 -50.60 9.68
N TYR A 65 27.91 -49.34 9.27
CA TYR A 65 29.18 -48.65 9.01
C TYR A 65 29.11 -47.24 9.58
N ASP A 66 29.97 -47.03 10.57
CA ASP A 66 30.29 -45.73 11.15
C ASP A 66 31.39 -45.09 10.29
N LEU A 67 31.16 -43.88 9.77
CA LEU A 67 32.21 -43.04 9.18
C LEU A 67 31.89 -41.56 9.43
N SER A 68 32.60 -41.02 10.41
CA SER A 68 32.78 -39.59 10.62
C SER A 68 33.71 -38.98 9.57
N SER A 69 33.21 -38.11 8.70
CA SER A 69 33.99 -37.06 8.03
C SER A 69 33.04 -36.00 7.48
N GLY A 70 32.92 -34.87 8.18
CA GLY A 70 32.15 -33.72 7.70
C GLY A 70 33.01 -32.84 6.81
N ASP A 71 32.73 -32.83 5.51
CA ASP A 71 33.21 -31.78 4.62
C ASP A 71 32.20 -30.64 4.57
N GLU A 72 32.68 -29.42 4.86
CA GLU A 72 31.86 -28.21 4.85
C GLU A 72 31.49 -27.82 3.42
N VAL A 73 30.20 -27.93 3.08
CA VAL A 73 29.67 -27.30 1.85
C VAL A 73 29.55 -25.80 2.09
N GLY A 74 30.59 -25.06 1.72
CA GLY A 74 30.61 -23.60 1.80
C GLY A 74 29.46 -22.95 1.03
N SER A 75 28.62 -22.20 1.72
CA SER A 75 27.50 -21.45 1.15
C SER A 75 27.99 -20.23 0.36
N GLU A 76 27.60 -20.11 -0.91
CA GLU A 76 27.82 -18.90 -1.73
C GLU A 76 26.96 -17.71 -1.24
N GLU A 77 27.37 -17.07 -0.14
CA GLU A 77 26.70 -15.90 0.44
C GLU A 77 27.64 -14.68 0.49
N PHE A 78 28.37 -14.40 -0.60
CA PHE A 78 29.43 -13.36 -0.57
C PHE A 78 29.65 -12.53 -1.86
N LEU A 79 28.57 -12.11 -2.54
CA LEU A 79 28.66 -11.14 -3.66
C LEU A 79 27.65 -9.97 -3.63
N GLY A 80 26.66 -9.97 -2.74
CA GLY A 80 25.60 -8.95 -2.70
C GLY A 80 25.93 -7.68 -1.92
N GLU A 81 26.50 -7.80 -0.72
CA GLU A 81 26.57 -6.68 0.23
C GLU A 81 27.72 -5.69 -0.09
N GLY A 82 28.92 -6.20 -0.37
CA GLY A 82 30.12 -5.36 -0.56
C GLY A 82 30.04 -4.35 -1.71
N LEU A 83 29.21 -4.59 -2.73
CA LEU A 83 28.96 -3.63 -3.82
C LEU A 83 27.97 -2.53 -3.43
N ARG A 84 26.95 -2.85 -2.61
CA ARG A 84 25.98 -1.89 -2.10
C ARG A 84 26.63 -1.00 -1.04
N ASP A 85 27.43 -1.59 -0.17
CA ASP A 85 28.22 -0.87 0.83
C ASP A 85 29.33 -0.04 0.19
N SER A 86 29.93 -0.46 -0.93
CA SER A 86 30.85 0.41 -1.68
C SER A 86 30.18 1.67 -2.21
N LEU A 87 28.91 1.60 -2.67
CA LEU A 87 28.16 2.76 -3.14
C LEU A 87 27.64 3.66 -2.01
N LEU A 88 27.34 3.10 -0.84
CA LEU A 88 26.85 3.84 0.34
C LEU A 88 28.00 4.41 1.19
N SER A 89 29.09 3.66 1.36
CA SER A 89 30.33 4.10 2.01
C SER A 89 30.95 5.30 1.30
N PHE A 90 30.91 5.35 -0.03
CA PHE A 90 31.38 6.52 -0.80
C PHE A 90 30.62 7.83 -0.46
N LYS A 91 29.39 7.74 0.06
CA LYS A 91 28.64 8.88 0.59
C LYS A 91 28.87 9.10 2.08
N SER A 92 29.06 8.03 2.88
CA SER A 92 29.23 8.13 4.34
C SER A 92 30.64 8.52 4.78
N GLN A 93 31.71 8.14 4.06
CA GLN A 93 33.10 8.45 4.42
C GLN A 93 33.47 9.95 4.30
N ARG A 94 32.58 10.80 3.79
CA ARG A 94 32.77 12.26 3.78
C ARG A 94 32.39 12.97 5.08
N SER A 95 31.77 12.32 6.07
CA SER A 95 31.32 12.99 7.31
C SER A 95 32.05 12.59 8.61
N VAL A 96 33.02 11.66 8.56
CA VAL A 96 33.73 11.19 9.77
C VAL A 96 35.23 11.04 9.51
N ASN A 97 35.97 12.16 9.49
CA ASN A 97 37.41 12.20 9.82
C ASN A 97 37.97 13.63 9.94
N THR A 98 37.71 14.30 11.07
CA THR A 98 38.41 15.55 11.48
C THR A 98 38.61 15.64 13.00
N ASN A 99 39.32 14.67 13.59
CA ASN A 99 39.96 14.88 14.90
C ASN A 99 41.43 15.28 14.67
N GLY A 100 41.68 16.59 14.58
CA GLY A 100 43.00 17.17 14.39
C GLY A 100 42.94 18.69 14.43
N SER A 101 43.54 19.30 15.45
CA SER A 101 43.46 20.75 15.69
C SER A 101 44.34 21.55 14.72
N ALA A 102 43.72 22.15 13.70
CA ALA A 102 44.18 23.36 13.02
C ALA A 102 43.02 23.95 12.19
N ASN A 103 42.96 25.28 12.07
CA ASN A 103 41.88 25.99 11.37
C ASN A 103 41.86 25.68 9.85
N ASN A 104 41.02 24.73 9.42
CA ASN A 104 40.69 24.51 8.01
C ASN A 104 39.24 24.92 7.75
N VAL A 105 39.05 26.02 7.03
CA VAL A 105 37.74 26.50 6.57
C VAL A 105 37.35 25.72 5.31
N SER A 106 36.13 25.17 5.26
CA SER A 106 35.64 24.44 4.08
C SER A 106 35.48 25.36 2.87
N ALA A 107 35.67 24.82 1.66
CA ALA A 107 35.39 25.53 0.42
C ALA A 107 33.93 26.03 0.35
N ASP A 108 32.98 25.31 0.96
CA ASP A 108 31.57 25.71 1.05
C ASP A 108 31.33 26.84 2.07
N ASP A 109 32.19 26.97 3.09
CA ASP A 109 32.12 28.06 4.06
C ASP A 109 32.74 29.34 3.48
N ILE A 110 33.82 29.21 2.69
CA ILE A 110 34.38 30.30 1.87
C ILE A 110 33.33 30.75 0.84
N ALA A 111 32.66 29.83 0.14
CA ALA A 111 31.61 30.16 -0.83
C ALA A 111 30.40 30.86 -0.17
N ARG A 112 29.98 30.42 1.03
CA ARG A 112 28.92 31.09 1.80
C ARG A 112 29.34 32.47 2.31
N ALA A 113 30.59 32.65 2.74
CA ALA A 113 31.13 33.95 3.13
C ALA A 113 31.23 34.93 1.94
N MET A 114 31.62 34.44 0.76
CA MET A 114 31.68 35.23 -0.48
C MET A 114 30.30 35.73 -0.91
N LYS A 115 29.27 34.86 -0.84
CA LYS A 115 27.88 35.21 -1.22
C LYS A 115 27.28 36.35 -0.38
N HIS A 116 27.79 36.59 0.83
CA HIS A 116 27.37 37.68 1.71
C HIS A 116 28.14 39.00 1.53
N LYS A 117 29.28 39.01 0.81
CA LYS A 117 30.16 40.19 0.69
C LYS A 117 30.29 40.79 -0.71
N GLY A 118 29.73 40.18 -1.76
CA GLY A 118 29.60 40.80 -3.09
C GLY A 118 30.91 41.02 -3.86
N ASN A 119 32.05 40.52 -3.36
CA ASN A 119 33.35 40.65 -4.01
C ASN A 119 33.65 39.47 -4.94
N SER A 120 34.46 39.71 -5.99
CA SER A 120 34.98 38.66 -6.85
C SER A 120 35.97 37.75 -6.11
N ALA A 121 36.09 36.50 -6.54
CA ALA A 121 36.87 35.48 -5.84
C ALA A 121 38.40 35.69 -5.86
N GLU A 122 38.90 36.74 -6.50
CA GLU A 122 40.34 36.98 -6.69
C GLU A 122 40.99 37.77 -5.55
N SER A 123 40.25 38.65 -4.84
CA SER A 123 40.76 39.51 -3.75
C SER A 123 40.79 38.85 -2.36
N PHE A 124 40.51 37.55 -2.26
CA PHE A 124 40.56 36.85 -0.97
C PHE A 124 41.99 36.43 -0.55
N PHE A 125 42.99 36.66 -1.41
CA PHE A 125 44.36 36.17 -1.22
C PHE A 125 45.41 37.29 -1.09
N ASP A 126 45.01 38.54 -0.85
CA ASP A 126 45.92 39.68 -1.10
C ASP A 126 47.14 39.72 -0.17
N ASP A 127 47.02 39.26 1.09
CA ASP A 127 48.10 39.24 2.10
C ASP A 127 49.03 38.00 2.05
N GLU A 128 48.79 37.02 1.17
CA GLU A 128 49.68 35.82 1.07
C GLU A 128 50.85 36.06 0.11
N SER A 129 51.95 35.30 0.24
CA SER A 129 53.05 35.37 -0.75
C SER A 129 52.61 34.79 -2.11
N GLU A 130 53.04 35.38 -3.23
CA GLU A 130 52.63 34.94 -4.58
C GLU A 130 52.93 33.46 -4.87
N ALA A 131 53.95 32.88 -4.23
CA ALA A 131 54.23 31.45 -4.31
C ALA A 131 53.08 30.60 -3.74
N GLU A 132 52.54 30.97 -2.56
CA GLU A 132 51.44 30.24 -1.93
C GLU A 132 50.10 30.53 -2.62
N LYS A 133 49.87 31.77 -3.10
CA LYS A 133 48.72 32.07 -3.98
C LYS A 133 48.73 31.17 -5.21
N LYS A 134 49.88 30.98 -5.86
CA LYS A 134 50.04 30.11 -7.03
C LYS A 134 49.81 28.63 -6.69
N ARG A 135 50.29 28.16 -5.54
CA ARG A 135 50.07 26.78 -5.05
C ARG A 135 48.59 26.52 -4.77
N ARG A 136 47.92 27.39 -4.02
CA ARG A 136 46.48 27.29 -3.72
C ARG A 136 45.59 27.43 -4.96
N ARG A 137 45.91 28.34 -5.89
CA ARG A 137 45.22 28.43 -7.19
C ARG A 137 45.36 27.14 -8.01
N SER A 138 46.51 26.44 -7.93
CA SER A 138 46.71 25.14 -8.59
C SER A 138 45.86 24.02 -7.96
N VAL A 139 45.87 23.92 -6.63
CA VAL A 139 45.06 22.95 -5.88
C VAL A 139 43.56 23.18 -6.14
N TRP A 140 43.07 24.41 -5.97
CA TRP A 140 41.67 24.77 -6.22
C TRP A 140 41.22 24.51 -7.66
N ARG A 141 42.07 24.75 -8.67
CA ARG A 141 41.77 24.40 -10.07
C ARG A 141 41.68 22.88 -10.26
N LYS A 142 42.56 22.10 -9.62
CA LYS A 142 42.54 20.64 -9.68
C LYS A 142 41.29 20.08 -8.99
N GLU A 143 40.95 20.58 -7.81
CA GLU A 143 39.77 20.19 -7.04
C GLU A 143 38.47 20.56 -7.75
N ASN A 144 38.34 21.78 -8.29
CA ASN A 144 37.18 22.16 -9.11
C ASN A 144 37.10 21.36 -10.42
N SER A 145 38.22 21.00 -11.03
CA SER A 145 38.20 20.11 -12.21
C SER A 145 37.72 18.71 -11.85
N ILE A 146 38.11 18.18 -10.68
CA ILE A 146 37.64 16.88 -10.17
C ILE A 146 36.15 16.96 -9.80
N ALA A 147 35.70 18.03 -9.14
CA ALA A 147 34.30 18.22 -8.77
C ALA A 147 33.39 18.36 -10.01
N ARG A 148 33.81 19.14 -11.02
CA ARG A 148 33.07 19.27 -12.29
C ARG A 148 33.04 17.98 -13.11
N THR A 149 34.15 17.24 -13.16
CA THR A 149 34.16 15.94 -13.86
C THR A 149 33.30 14.90 -13.13
N SER A 150 33.34 14.84 -11.80
CA SER A 150 32.42 14.00 -11.00
C SER A 150 30.95 14.34 -11.27
N SER A 151 30.58 15.63 -11.27
CA SER A 151 29.20 16.06 -11.54
C SER A 151 28.73 15.70 -12.95
N LEU A 152 29.59 15.86 -13.96
CA LEU A 152 29.28 15.49 -15.34
C LEU A 152 29.24 13.96 -15.55
N GLU A 153 30.04 13.19 -14.81
CA GLU A 153 29.93 11.74 -14.77
C GLU A 153 28.62 11.30 -14.11
N ASP A 154 28.24 11.88 -12.96
CA ASP A 154 26.97 11.58 -12.28
C ASP A 154 25.75 11.89 -13.16
N GLU A 155 25.68 13.06 -13.80
CA GLU A 155 24.61 13.41 -14.75
C GLU A 155 24.55 12.45 -15.95
N ARG A 156 25.70 12.13 -16.54
CA ARG A 156 25.78 11.17 -17.66
C ARG A 156 25.43 9.75 -17.23
N MET A 157 25.69 9.39 -15.97
CA MET A 157 25.32 8.08 -15.42
C MET A 157 23.82 8.00 -15.12
N ILE A 158 23.18 9.08 -14.67
CA ILE A 158 21.71 9.19 -14.59
C ILE A 158 21.08 9.10 -15.98
N GLU A 159 21.63 9.82 -16.97
CA GLU A 159 21.18 9.74 -18.36
C GLU A 159 21.32 8.31 -18.93
N LEU A 160 22.44 7.64 -18.64
CA LEU A 160 22.67 6.24 -19.00
C LEU A 160 21.74 5.28 -18.26
N GLN A 161 21.44 5.49 -16.97
CA GLN A 161 20.46 4.69 -16.23
C GLN A 161 19.06 4.83 -16.83
N ASN A 162 18.64 6.06 -17.14
CA ASN A 162 17.36 6.31 -17.79
C ASN A 162 17.29 5.69 -19.20
N LYS A 163 18.39 5.73 -19.97
CA LYS A 163 18.51 5.00 -21.24
C LYS A 163 18.55 3.48 -21.05
N LEU A 164 19.13 2.94 -19.99
CA LEU A 164 19.22 1.49 -19.74
C LEU A 164 17.88 0.88 -19.27
N LEU A 165 16.99 1.70 -18.71
CA LEU A 165 15.62 1.30 -18.41
C LEU A 165 14.78 1.08 -19.68
N ASP A 166 15.17 1.69 -20.80
CA ASP A 166 14.78 1.28 -22.16
C ASP A 166 15.64 0.09 -22.62
N TRP A 167 14.99 -1.07 -22.73
CA TRP A 167 15.66 -2.31 -23.14
C TRP A 167 16.18 -2.24 -24.58
N ASP A 168 15.58 -1.42 -25.44
CA ASP A 168 15.97 -1.36 -26.86
C ASP A 168 17.27 -0.55 -27.02
N ALA A 169 17.52 0.45 -26.16
CA ALA A 169 18.83 1.07 -26.01
C ALA A 169 19.90 0.09 -25.47
N LYS A 170 19.55 -0.79 -24.52
CA LYS A 170 20.45 -1.88 -24.07
C LYS A 170 20.78 -2.84 -25.20
N HIS A 171 19.82 -3.20 -26.06
CA HIS A 171 20.11 -4.07 -27.21
C HIS A 171 21.08 -3.41 -28.20
N LYS A 172 20.94 -2.11 -28.47
CA LYS A 172 21.91 -1.35 -29.27
C LYS A 172 23.33 -1.41 -28.69
N ILE A 173 23.49 -1.27 -27.37
CA ILE A 173 24.80 -1.41 -26.69
C ILE A 173 25.35 -2.84 -26.84
N ASN A 174 24.52 -3.87 -26.67
CA ASN A 174 24.95 -5.27 -26.82
C ASN A 174 25.32 -5.62 -28.28
N ASP A 175 24.64 -5.05 -29.27
CA ASP A 175 24.96 -5.25 -30.68
C ASP A 175 26.18 -4.43 -31.12
N GLU A 176 26.38 -3.23 -30.58
CA GLU A 176 27.63 -2.47 -30.70
C GLU A 176 28.81 -3.28 -30.15
N VAL A 177 28.66 -3.90 -28.98
CA VAL A 177 29.64 -4.83 -28.39
C VAL A 177 29.91 -6.04 -29.29
N ARG A 178 28.87 -6.68 -29.85
CA ARG A 178 29.05 -7.80 -30.81
C ARG A 178 29.81 -7.36 -32.05
N ARG A 179 29.53 -6.15 -32.58
CA ARG A 179 30.27 -5.57 -33.72
C ARG A 179 31.72 -5.29 -33.35
N MET A 180 31.99 -4.74 -32.17
CA MET A 180 33.35 -4.53 -31.67
C MET A 180 34.12 -5.86 -31.55
N ASN A 181 33.54 -6.89 -30.92
CA ASN A 181 34.18 -8.21 -30.82
C ASN A 181 34.49 -8.80 -32.21
N LYS A 182 33.55 -8.73 -33.15
CA LYS A 182 33.73 -9.20 -34.54
C LYS A 182 34.74 -8.37 -35.34
N MET A 183 34.97 -7.11 -34.98
CA MET A 183 36.10 -6.32 -35.48
C MET A 183 37.42 -6.79 -34.88
N PHE A 184 37.47 -7.04 -33.57
CA PHE A 184 38.69 -7.48 -32.86
C PHE A 184 39.15 -8.89 -33.25
N GLU A 185 38.23 -9.81 -33.53
CA GLU A 185 38.55 -11.13 -34.11
C GLU A 185 39.22 -11.03 -35.49
N LYS A 186 39.05 -9.90 -36.20
CA LYS A 186 39.64 -9.66 -37.53
C LYS A 186 40.94 -8.85 -37.50
N THR A 187 41.24 -8.12 -36.43
CA THR A 187 42.50 -7.36 -36.31
C THR A 187 43.60 -8.20 -35.68
N SER A 188 44.18 -9.09 -36.49
CA SER A 188 45.22 -10.06 -36.09
C SER A 188 46.64 -9.48 -35.95
N PHE A 189 46.80 -8.22 -35.55
CA PHE A 189 48.11 -7.58 -35.37
C PHE A 189 48.56 -7.56 -33.91
N ILE A 190 49.80 -7.97 -33.70
CA ILE A 190 50.34 -8.48 -32.43
C ILE A 190 50.85 -7.38 -31.47
N GLU A 191 51.01 -6.14 -31.94
CA GLU A 191 51.82 -5.12 -31.25
C GLU A 191 51.13 -4.32 -30.14
N ASP A 192 49.87 -4.60 -29.78
CA ASP A 192 49.18 -3.85 -28.70
C ASP A 192 48.28 -4.71 -27.80
N GLU A 193 48.86 -5.81 -27.29
CA GLU A 193 48.24 -6.65 -26.26
C GLU A 193 47.85 -5.84 -25.01
N THR A 194 48.62 -4.81 -24.67
CA THR A 194 48.34 -3.89 -23.54
C THR A 194 47.03 -3.13 -23.75
N ARG A 195 46.83 -2.51 -24.91
CA ARG A 195 45.57 -1.80 -25.22
C ARG A 195 44.40 -2.76 -25.42
N ARG A 196 44.64 -3.97 -25.95
CA ARG A 196 43.63 -5.05 -25.99
C ARG A 196 43.17 -5.41 -24.58
N SER A 197 44.10 -5.66 -23.66
CA SER A 197 43.83 -5.95 -22.25
C SER A 197 43.07 -4.81 -21.57
N LEU A 198 43.51 -3.56 -21.75
CA LEU A 198 42.84 -2.37 -21.20
C LEU A 198 41.41 -2.20 -21.74
N MET A 199 41.16 -2.47 -23.02
CA MET A 199 39.81 -2.43 -23.60
C MET A 199 38.93 -3.56 -23.06
N ILE A 200 39.44 -4.78 -22.93
CA ILE A 200 38.73 -5.91 -22.34
C ILE A 200 38.39 -5.62 -20.87
N GLN A 201 39.32 -5.06 -20.08
CA GLN A 201 39.04 -4.66 -18.69
C GLN A 201 37.97 -3.56 -18.60
N LYS A 202 38.04 -2.53 -19.46
CA LYS A 202 36.99 -1.48 -19.55
C LYS A 202 35.63 -2.08 -19.93
N TYR A 203 35.59 -3.04 -20.86
CA TYR A 203 34.37 -3.77 -21.22
C TYR A 203 33.82 -4.60 -20.05
N ILE A 204 34.65 -5.43 -19.40
CA ILE A 204 34.24 -6.25 -18.25
C ILE A 204 33.71 -5.37 -17.13
N ARG A 205 34.36 -4.23 -16.84
CA ARG A 205 33.88 -3.26 -15.85
C ARG A 205 32.54 -2.64 -16.24
N ARG A 206 32.36 -2.21 -17.50
CA ARG A 206 31.09 -1.66 -18.00
C ARG A 206 29.97 -2.70 -17.99
N LYS A 207 30.26 -3.94 -18.38
CA LYS A 207 29.31 -5.06 -18.35
C LYS A 207 28.90 -5.38 -16.91
N ARG A 208 29.86 -5.62 -16.00
CA ARG A 208 29.57 -5.87 -14.57
C ARG A 208 28.75 -4.74 -13.95
N TRP A 209 29.03 -3.49 -14.31
CA TRP A 209 28.22 -2.35 -13.87
C TRP A 209 26.80 -2.40 -14.44
N MET A 210 26.62 -2.59 -15.76
CA MET A 210 25.29 -2.73 -16.37
C MET A 210 24.51 -3.90 -15.78
N ASP A 211 25.14 -5.05 -15.61
CA ASP A 211 24.55 -6.23 -14.97
C ASP A 211 24.15 -5.89 -13.52
N SER A 212 24.98 -5.18 -12.74
CA SER A 212 24.62 -4.76 -11.38
C SER A 212 23.39 -3.83 -11.33
N VAL A 213 23.24 -2.91 -12.29
CA VAL A 213 22.05 -2.05 -12.40
C VAL A 213 20.81 -2.86 -12.78
N LEU A 214 20.96 -3.84 -13.68
CA LEU A 214 19.87 -4.75 -14.06
C LEU A 214 19.42 -5.65 -12.90
N MET A 215 20.35 -6.11 -12.06
CA MET A 215 20.03 -6.88 -10.86
C MET A 215 19.29 -6.05 -9.80
N LEU A 216 19.29 -4.71 -9.90
CA LEU A 216 18.48 -3.80 -9.09
C LEU A 216 17.12 -3.47 -9.71
N ASP A 217 16.90 -3.73 -11.01
CA ASP A 217 15.62 -3.48 -11.68
C ASP A 217 14.54 -4.43 -11.12
N PRO A 218 13.47 -3.91 -10.49
CA PRO A 218 12.43 -4.75 -9.90
C PRO A 218 11.77 -5.69 -10.92
N ARG A 219 11.71 -5.31 -12.21
CA ARG A 219 11.18 -6.17 -13.29
C ARG A 219 12.06 -7.39 -13.52
N PHE A 220 13.38 -7.22 -13.44
CA PHE A 220 14.35 -8.30 -13.58
C PHE A 220 14.39 -9.20 -12.33
N GLN A 221 14.22 -8.61 -11.14
CA GLN A 221 14.12 -9.39 -9.90
C GLN A 221 12.82 -10.21 -9.84
N ILE A 222 11.69 -9.63 -10.27
CA ILE A 222 10.41 -10.34 -10.44
C ILE A 222 10.58 -11.51 -11.43
N HIS A 223 11.18 -11.25 -12.60
CA HIS A 223 11.53 -12.30 -13.57
C HIS A 223 12.31 -13.45 -12.92
N SER A 224 13.39 -13.11 -12.20
CA SER A 224 14.26 -14.08 -11.55
C SER A 224 13.53 -14.90 -10.48
N TYR A 225 12.71 -14.23 -9.66
CA TYR A 225 11.90 -14.88 -8.63
C TYR A 225 10.93 -15.92 -9.22
N PHE A 226 10.12 -15.54 -10.21
CA PHE A 226 9.15 -16.49 -10.79
C PHE A 226 9.84 -17.62 -11.57
N LEU A 227 11.00 -17.37 -12.16
CA LEU A 227 11.83 -18.39 -12.80
C LEU A 227 12.41 -19.40 -11.80
N GLU A 228 12.83 -18.95 -10.61
CA GLU A 228 13.21 -19.83 -9.48
C GLU A 228 12.00 -20.63 -8.99
N VAL A 229 10.84 -19.99 -8.79
CA VAL A 229 9.58 -20.67 -8.40
C VAL A 229 9.21 -21.75 -9.41
N ALA A 230 9.26 -21.48 -10.72
CA ALA A 230 8.94 -22.47 -11.75
C ALA A 230 9.90 -23.67 -11.70
N ARG A 231 11.21 -23.43 -11.51
CA ARG A 231 12.23 -24.49 -11.40
C ARG A 231 12.06 -25.35 -10.15
N ASN A 232 11.67 -24.75 -9.02
CA ASN A 232 11.57 -25.43 -7.73
C ASN A 232 10.19 -26.07 -7.49
N ALA A 233 9.11 -25.51 -8.05
CA ALA A 233 7.73 -25.99 -7.90
C ALA A 233 7.29 -26.98 -8.99
N GLY A 234 8.11 -27.20 -10.02
CA GLY A 234 7.93 -28.32 -10.94
C GLY A 234 8.10 -29.67 -10.23
N PRO A 235 7.50 -30.76 -10.71
CA PRO A 235 7.61 -32.07 -10.06
C PRO A 235 9.05 -32.60 -10.15
N LEU A 236 9.80 -32.43 -9.06
CA LEU A 236 10.98 -33.24 -8.71
C LEU A 236 10.58 -34.68 -8.32
N LYS A 237 9.56 -35.25 -8.97
CA LYS A 237 9.14 -36.62 -8.76
C LYS A 237 9.92 -37.53 -9.70
N ASP A 238 11.00 -38.06 -9.12
CA ASP A 238 11.87 -39.11 -9.64
C ASP A 238 12.85 -38.72 -10.78
N PRO A 239 14.17 -38.63 -10.49
CA PRO A 239 15.21 -38.51 -11.51
C PRO A 239 15.17 -39.61 -12.59
N LEU A 240 14.64 -40.80 -12.25
CA LEU A 240 14.54 -41.96 -13.15
C LEU A 240 13.39 -41.85 -14.16
N THR A 241 12.43 -40.94 -13.95
CA THR A 241 11.33 -40.68 -14.91
C THR A 241 11.63 -39.52 -15.86
N GLN A 242 12.73 -38.80 -15.66
CA GLN A 242 13.14 -37.75 -16.59
C GLN A 242 13.70 -38.38 -17.88
N PRO A 243 13.31 -37.90 -19.07
CA PRO A 243 13.81 -38.44 -20.32
C PRO A 243 15.35 -38.29 -20.37
N PRO A 244 16.10 -39.35 -20.73
CA PRO A 244 17.56 -39.37 -20.61
C PRO A 244 18.27 -38.40 -21.57
N ILE A 245 17.55 -37.83 -22.54
CA ILE A 245 18.08 -36.93 -23.55
C ILE A 245 17.91 -35.48 -23.09
N GLU A 246 19.03 -34.78 -22.92
CA GLU A 246 19.10 -33.40 -22.45
C GLU A 246 18.35 -32.40 -23.35
N ILE A 247 18.26 -32.68 -24.65
CA ILE A 247 17.43 -31.93 -25.61
C ILE A 247 15.94 -32.03 -25.21
N ILE A 248 15.43 -33.21 -24.84
CA ILE A 248 14.02 -33.35 -24.43
C ILE A 248 13.78 -32.68 -23.06
N ARG A 249 14.78 -32.69 -22.16
CA ARG A 249 14.73 -31.93 -20.89
C ARG A 249 14.57 -30.43 -21.14
N GLN A 250 15.24 -29.84 -22.14
CA GLN A 250 15.06 -28.42 -22.47
C GLN A 250 13.62 -28.08 -22.90
N TRP A 251 12.94 -28.99 -23.61
CA TRP A 251 11.58 -28.77 -24.11
C TRP A 251 10.50 -28.98 -23.02
N ARG A 252 10.79 -29.80 -22.00
CA ARG A 252 9.92 -30.00 -20.82
C ARG A 252 10.25 -29.09 -19.63
N ARG A 253 11.15 -28.12 -19.77
CA ARG A 253 11.50 -27.22 -18.65
C ARG A 253 10.26 -26.48 -18.14
N ALA A 254 10.06 -26.59 -16.83
CA ALA A 254 9.14 -25.74 -16.10
C ALA A 254 9.57 -24.28 -16.28
N SER A 255 8.60 -23.42 -16.53
CA SER A 255 8.82 -22.02 -16.89
C SER A 255 7.62 -21.19 -16.45
N SER A 256 7.78 -19.87 -16.42
CA SER A 256 6.76 -18.94 -15.97
C SER A 256 6.73 -17.69 -16.82
N PHE A 257 5.54 -17.10 -16.94
CA PHE A 257 5.41 -15.67 -17.17
C PHE A 257 4.48 -15.07 -16.13
N SER A 258 4.66 -13.79 -15.85
CA SER A 258 3.81 -13.03 -14.93
C SER A 258 3.31 -11.76 -15.61
N VAL A 259 2.10 -11.35 -15.27
CA VAL A 259 1.44 -10.16 -15.80
C VAL A 259 1.20 -9.20 -14.65
N TRP A 260 1.46 -7.91 -14.86
CA TRP A 260 1.41 -6.85 -13.85
C TRP A 260 0.70 -5.62 -14.39
N ARG A 261 0.10 -4.84 -13.50
CA ARG A 261 -0.34 -3.48 -13.84
C ARG A 261 0.88 -2.59 -14.14
N PRO A 262 0.74 -1.54 -14.96
CA PRO A 262 1.84 -0.64 -15.27
C PRO A 262 2.28 0.14 -14.03
N THR A 263 3.57 0.05 -13.69
CA THR A 263 4.22 0.87 -12.66
C THR A 263 4.98 2.01 -13.32
N SER A 264 4.94 3.22 -12.75
CA SER A 264 5.58 4.38 -13.36
C SER A 264 7.11 4.25 -13.38
N PHE A 265 7.72 4.74 -14.45
CA PHE A 265 9.17 4.74 -14.64
C PHE A 265 9.91 5.40 -13.47
N ASP A 266 9.38 6.50 -12.93
CA ASP A 266 9.96 7.20 -11.78
C ASP A 266 9.97 6.33 -10.52
N ALA A 267 8.90 5.57 -10.25
CA ALA A 267 8.87 4.63 -9.13
C ALA A 267 9.88 3.49 -9.30
N ILE A 268 10.05 2.98 -10.53
CA ILE A 268 11.07 1.98 -10.88
C ILE A 268 12.48 2.55 -10.65
N SER A 269 12.74 3.79 -11.09
CA SER A 269 14.02 4.49 -10.89
C SER A 269 14.32 4.73 -9.40
N LEU A 270 13.33 5.13 -8.61
CA LEU A 270 13.47 5.31 -7.16
C LEU A 270 13.78 3.99 -6.43
N MET A 271 13.15 2.88 -6.83
CA MET A 271 13.42 1.54 -6.31
C MET A 271 14.85 1.06 -6.66
N ILE A 272 15.30 1.28 -7.90
CA ILE A 272 16.67 0.94 -8.34
C ILE A 272 17.73 1.73 -7.56
N ARG A 273 17.49 3.02 -7.33
CA ARG A 273 18.39 3.90 -6.57
C ARG A 273 18.34 3.64 -5.06
N GLY A 274 17.35 2.89 -4.57
CA GLY A 274 17.10 2.70 -3.13
C GLY A 274 16.66 3.99 -2.42
N GLU A 275 16.09 4.93 -3.17
CA GLU A 275 15.56 6.21 -2.65
C GLU A 275 14.10 6.07 -2.16
N ALA A 276 13.40 5.05 -2.64
CA ALA A 276 12.08 4.66 -2.17
C ALA A 276 11.87 3.15 -2.26
N CYS A 277 10.83 2.64 -1.60
CA CYS A 277 10.33 1.28 -1.80
C CYS A 277 8.84 1.28 -2.17
N GLY A 278 8.38 0.24 -2.85
CA GLY A 278 6.97 0.04 -3.19
C GLY A 278 6.05 -0.04 -1.95
N LYS A 279 4.90 0.62 -2.06
CA LYS A 279 3.82 0.66 -1.06
C LYS A 279 3.24 -0.73 -0.78
N GLY A 280 2.83 -0.94 0.47
CA GLY A 280 2.00 -2.07 0.88
C GLY A 280 0.50 -1.73 0.89
N MET A 281 -0.32 -2.72 1.24
CA MET A 281 -1.78 -2.57 1.27
C MET A 281 -2.30 -1.60 2.35
N ASP A 282 -1.50 -1.24 3.32
CA ASP A 282 -1.79 -0.26 4.37
C ASP A 282 -1.68 1.20 3.88
N VAL A 283 -0.79 1.48 2.93
CA VAL A 283 -0.64 2.81 2.31
C VAL A 283 -1.62 2.98 1.14
N LYS A 284 -2.62 3.85 1.31
CA LYS A 284 -3.67 4.13 0.31
C LYS A 284 -3.56 5.47 -0.42
N GLY A 285 -2.51 6.24 -0.12
CA GLY A 285 -2.15 7.43 -0.88
C GLY A 285 -1.80 7.11 -2.33
N LYS A 286 -1.85 8.14 -3.19
CA LYS A 286 -1.53 8.02 -4.62
C LYS A 286 -0.23 8.74 -4.94
N SER A 287 0.63 8.09 -5.71
CA SER A 287 1.93 8.59 -6.14
C SER A 287 1.80 9.74 -7.12
N ALA A 288 2.64 10.77 -7.02
CA ALA A 288 2.61 11.88 -7.97
C ALA A 288 3.00 11.40 -9.38
N LYS A 289 2.37 11.99 -10.40
CA LYS A 289 2.57 11.67 -11.82
C LYS A 289 3.64 12.54 -12.51
N LYS A 290 4.10 13.61 -11.84
CA LYS A 290 5.14 14.54 -12.32
C LYS A 290 5.73 15.32 -11.14
N GLY A 291 6.76 16.12 -11.43
CA GLY A 291 7.40 17.04 -10.49
C GLY A 291 8.45 16.38 -9.58
N GLU A 292 8.96 17.13 -8.60
CA GLU A 292 9.98 16.67 -7.62
C GLU A 292 9.54 15.45 -6.81
N LEU A 293 8.23 15.20 -6.73
CA LEU A 293 7.65 14.05 -6.03
C LEU A 293 7.26 12.90 -6.97
N SER A 294 7.58 12.95 -8.27
CA SER A 294 7.11 11.94 -9.23
C SER A 294 7.50 10.52 -8.79
N GLY A 295 6.56 9.58 -8.87
CA GLY A 295 6.72 8.22 -8.34
C GLY A 295 6.52 8.08 -6.81
N LEU A 296 6.92 9.06 -6.00
CA LEU A 296 6.68 9.10 -4.55
C LEU A 296 5.21 9.39 -4.21
N ILE A 297 4.77 9.01 -3.01
CA ILE A 297 3.44 9.33 -2.47
C ILE A 297 3.51 10.60 -1.60
N PRO A 298 2.99 11.76 -2.05
CA PRO A 298 2.86 12.94 -1.19
C PRO A 298 2.00 12.64 0.04
N PHE A 299 2.45 13.07 1.22
CA PHE A 299 1.62 13.02 2.42
C PHE A 299 0.49 14.06 2.33
N ILE A 300 0.77 15.22 1.72
CA ILE A 300 -0.20 16.29 1.47
C ILE A 300 -0.79 16.16 0.06
N GLN A 301 -2.01 15.61 0.00
CA GLN A 301 -2.81 15.29 -1.19
C GLN A 301 -3.87 16.37 -1.50
N ILE A 302 -3.87 17.47 -0.75
CA ILE A 302 -4.70 18.66 -0.98
C ILE A 302 -3.80 19.87 -1.25
N TYR A 303 -4.20 20.72 -2.19
CA TYR A 303 -3.52 21.99 -2.50
C TYR A 303 -4.49 23.17 -2.69
N GLU A 304 -5.78 22.95 -2.42
CA GLU A 304 -6.81 23.99 -2.43
C GLU A 304 -7.23 24.31 -0.99
N ASP A 305 -7.22 25.58 -0.59
CA ASP A 305 -7.50 25.95 0.81
C ASP A 305 -8.88 25.50 1.29
N LYS A 306 -9.89 25.45 0.41
CA LYS A 306 -11.24 24.93 0.73
C LYS A 306 -11.21 23.47 1.20
N HIS A 307 -10.24 22.68 0.74
CA HIS A 307 -10.08 21.27 1.12
C HIS A 307 -9.45 21.07 2.51
N LYS A 308 -8.80 22.11 3.08
CA LYS A 308 -8.23 22.06 4.44
C LYS A 308 -9.29 21.75 5.49
N GLU A 309 -10.47 22.37 5.41
CA GLU A 309 -11.57 22.13 6.37
C GLU A 309 -12.25 20.77 6.16
N ILE A 310 -12.26 20.23 4.94
CA ILE A 310 -12.82 18.91 4.64
C ILE A 310 -11.94 17.80 5.22
N ALA A 311 -10.62 17.84 4.96
CA ALA A 311 -9.68 16.85 5.47
C ALA A 311 -9.53 16.93 7.01
N LYS A 312 -9.69 18.13 7.61
CA LYS A 312 -9.76 18.34 9.07
C LYS A 312 -10.82 17.48 9.76
N LEU A 313 -11.93 17.13 9.09
CA LEU A 313 -12.98 16.26 9.66
C LEU A 313 -12.53 14.79 9.86
N GLY A 314 -11.43 14.37 9.24
CA GLY A 314 -10.87 13.00 9.33
C GLY A 314 -9.82 12.79 10.44
N LEU A 315 -9.47 13.84 11.19
CA LEU A 315 -8.41 13.82 12.20
C LEU A 315 -8.94 13.34 13.56
N SER A 316 -8.24 12.40 14.19
CA SER A 316 -8.58 11.94 15.54
C SER A 316 -8.09 12.93 16.61
N SER A 317 -8.74 12.98 17.77
CA SER A 317 -8.26 13.78 18.92
C SER A 317 -7.12 13.07 19.67
N SER A 318 -7.21 11.73 19.72
CA SER A 318 -6.17 10.81 20.20
C SER A 318 -5.17 10.38 19.12
N GLY A 319 -5.32 10.91 17.89
CA GLY A 319 -4.50 10.52 16.75
C GLY A 319 -3.08 11.04 16.90
N ARG A 320 -2.10 10.18 16.62
CA ARG A 320 -0.67 10.50 16.66
C ARG A 320 0.00 9.91 15.42
N LEU A 321 0.98 10.62 14.89
CA LEU A 321 1.79 10.17 13.77
C LEU A 321 3.27 10.36 14.07
N ARG A 322 4.11 9.56 13.41
CA ARG A 322 5.56 9.74 13.42
C ARG A 322 5.97 10.51 12.18
N ILE A 323 6.79 11.55 12.35
CA ILE A 323 7.44 12.29 11.26
C ILE A 323 8.96 12.25 11.45
N TYR A 324 9.68 11.96 10.37
CA TYR A 324 11.15 11.89 10.36
C TYR A 324 11.77 12.95 9.44
N TYR A 325 12.97 13.37 9.81
CA TYR A 325 13.78 14.39 9.15
C TYR A 325 15.15 13.82 8.81
N LYS A 326 15.78 14.29 7.73
CA LYS A 326 17.15 13.89 7.35
C LYS A 326 18.22 14.31 8.36
N THR A 327 18.02 15.41 9.09
CA THR A 327 19.00 15.96 10.04
C THR A 327 18.41 16.20 11.43
N ASN A 328 19.26 16.07 12.46
CA ASN A 328 18.88 16.38 13.83
C ASN A 328 18.51 17.87 14.02
N GLN A 329 19.19 18.78 13.32
CA GLN A 329 18.93 20.22 13.40
C GLN A 329 17.52 20.55 12.88
N THR A 330 17.13 20.00 11.73
CA THR A 330 15.80 20.17 11.13
C THR A 330 14.72 19.58 12.05
N ARG A 331 14.99 18.44 12.70
CA ARG A 331 14.13 17.88 13.76
C ARG A 331 13.97 18.81 14.97
N HIS A 332 15.05 19.35 15.54
CA HIS A 332 14.95 20.27 16.69
C HIS A 332 14.29 21.61 16.33
N LEU A 333 14.39 22.07 15.08
CA LEU A 333 13.60 23.20 14.57
C LEU A 333 12.12 22.84 14.47
N ALA A 334 11.79 21.62 14.02
CA ALA A 334 10.42 21.13 13.95
C ALA A 334 9.75 21.04 15.32
N ALA A 335 10.40 20.39 16.28
CA ALA A 335 9.89 20.23 17.65
C ALA A 335 9.57 21.57 18.30
N ARG A 336 10.48 22.56 18.22
CA ARG A 336 10.24 23.92 18.74
C ARG A 336 9.04 24.61 18.09
N LYS A 337 8.81 24.42 16.79
CA LYS A 337 7.61 24.93 16.11
C LYS A 337 6.33 24.24 16.60
N PHE A 338 6.32 22.90 16.72
CA PHE A 338 5.18 22.16 17.25
C PHE A 338 4.87 22.56 18.71
N ASP A 339 5.88 22.75 19.55
CA ASP A 339 5.71 23.18 20.95
C ASP A 339 5.16 24.61 21.07
N SER A 340 5.59 25.53 20.19
CA SER A 340 5.02 26.89 20.13
C SER A 340 3.53 26.85 19.79
N ILE A 341 3.20 26.12 18.72
CA ILE A 341 1.81 25.96 18.22
C ILE A 341 0.95 25.27 19.28
N THR A 342 1.51 24.29 20.00
CA THR A 342 0.85 23.61 21.11
C THR A 342 0.52 24.57 22.25
N LYS A 343 1.46 25.41 22.68
CA LYS A 343 1.23 26.44 23.71
C LYS A 343 0.17 27.44 23.27
N GLU A 344 0.21 27.93 22.03
CA GLU A 344 -0.83 28.80 21.47
C GLU A 344 -2.20 28.11 21.51
N MET A 345 -2.29 26.85 21.06
CA MET A 345 -3.53 26.08 21.04
C MET A 345 -4.10 25.81 22.43
N MET A 346 -3.23 25.58 23.43
CA MET A 346 -3.61 25.39 24.83
C MET A 346 -4.05 26.70 25.52
N ASN A 347 -3.56 27.85 25.06
CA ASN A 347 -3.90 29.18 25.61
C ASN A 347 -5.14 29.83 24.93
N LEU A 348 -5.57 29.32 23.77
CA LEU A 348 -6.80 29.75 23.10
C LEU A 348 -8.10 29.67 23.95
N PRO A 349 -8.31 28.71 24.87
CA PRO A 349 -9.48 28.69 25.75
C PRO A 349 -9.54 29.91 26.68
N ASP A 350 -8.39 30.34 27.21
CA ASP A 350 -8.29 31.56 28.01
C ASP A 350 -8.49 32.79 27.13
N LEU A 351 -7.88 32.85 25.95
CA LEU A 351 -8.09 33.97 25.02
C LEU A 351 -9.57 34.08 24.58
N ALA A 352 -10.24 32.97 24.29
CA ALA A 352 -11.66 32.96 23.96
C ALA A 352 -12.55 33.35 25.15
N THR A 353 -12.11 33.05 26.38
CA THR A 353 -12.81 33.43 27.62
C THR A 353 -12.59 34.91 27.95
N CYS A 354 -11.38 35.43 27.77
CA CYS A 354 -11.03 36.85 27.86
C CYS A 354 -11.76 37.66 26.78
N ILE A 355 -11.72 37.27 25.50
CA ILE A 355 -12.49 37.91 24.44
C ILE A 355 -14.00 37.87 24.74
N ARG A 356 -14.52 36.81 25.38
CA ARG A 356 -15.93 36.79 25.82
C ARG A 356 -16.18 37.78 26.96
N ARG A 357 -15.27 37.90 27.92
CA ARG A 357 -15.34 38.83 29.06
C ARG A 357 -15.25 40.28 28.59
N GLU A 358 -14.23 40.60 27.80
CA GLU A 358 -14.09 41.87 27.09
C GLU A 358 -15.35 42.16 26.28
N ARG A 359 -15.90 41.23 25.50
CA ARG A 359 -17.16 41.45 24.76
C ARG A 359 -18.39 41.62 25.64
N GLU A 360 -18.43 41.10 26.87
CA GLU A 360 -19.52 41.39 27.80
C GLU A 360 -19.37 42.82 28.38
N GLU A 361 -18.15 43.24 28.68
CA GLU A 361 -17.82 44.61 29.09
C GLU A 361 -18.04 45.60 27.93
N ASP A 362 -17.70 45.22 26.71
CA ASP A 362 -17.88 45.99 25.49
C ASP A 362 -19.35 46.00 25.05
N LYS A 363 -20.14 44.96 25.36
CA LYS A 363 -21.61 45.01 25.26
C LYS A 363 -22.22 45.94 26.31
N LYS A 364 -21.69 45.97 27.54
CA LYS A 364 -22.11 46.95 28.56
C LYS A 364 -21.78 48.38 28.11
N ARG A 365 -20.61 48.61 27.49
CA ARG A 365 -20.20 49.92 26.92
C ARG A 365 -20.98 50.28 25.64
N LYS A 366 -21.24 49.33 24.74
CA LYS A 366 -21.96 49.53 23.46
C LYS A 366 -23.48 49.42 23.60
N SER A 367 -23.99 49.07 24.77
CA SER A 367 -25.38 49.38 25.15
C SER A 367 -25.67 50.88 25.12
N SER A 368 -24.62 51.73 25.10
CA SER A 368 -24.70 53.18 24.99
C SER A 368 -24.40 53.73 23.58
N LEU A 369 -23.95 52.91 22.62
CA LEU A 369 -23.57 53.38 21.28
C LEU A 369 -23.94 52.34 20.19
N GLY A 370 -24.87 52.74 19.32
CA GLY A 370 -25.67 51.82 18.50
C GLY A 370 -24.91 50.99 17.45
N LYS A 371 -25.41 49.76 17.28
CA LYS A 371 -25.32 48.86 16.11
C LYS A 371 -24.36 49.28 14.97
N LEU A 372 -23.11 48.79 15.02
CA LEU A 372 -22.34 48.41 13.83
C LEU A 372 -21.37 47.27 14.20
N PHE A 373 -20.99 46.44 13.22
CA PHE A 373 -20.08 45.27 13.35
C PHE A 373 -20.61 44.01 14.05
N SER A 374 -21.55 43.32 13.40
CA SER A 374 -21.77 41.88 13.59
C SER A 374 -20.69 41.05 12.87
N ARG A 375 -19.48 40.94 13.44
CA ARG A 375 -18.48 39.93 13.03
C ARG A 375 -18.74 38.62 13.79
N GLU A 376 -18.98 37.53 13.06
CA GLU A 376 -19.30 36.23 13.63
C GLU A 376 -18.20 35.70 14.60
N PRO A 377 -18.54 34.94 15.65
CA PRO A 377 -17.56 34.51 16.64
C PRO A 377 -16.59 33.45 16.11
N THR A 378 -15.30 33.68 16.36
CA THR A 378 -14.15 32.82 16.03
C THR A 378 -14.06 31.54 16.86
N MET A 379 -15.13 30.74 16.93
CA MET A 379 -15.11 29.37 17.49
C MET A 379 -14.27 28.36 16.67
N LYS A 380 -13.47 28.81 15.69
CA LYS A 380 -12.86 27.98 14.64
C LYS A 380 -11.68 27.11 15.10
N TYR A 381 -11.12 27.38 16.28
CA TYR A 381 -9.78 26.94 16.67
C TYR A 381 -9.66 26.05 17.91
N LYS A 382 -10.76 25.69 18.60
CA LYS A 382 -10.67 24.68 19.67
C LYS A 382 -10.52 23.28 19.07
N TRP A 383 -9.29 22.92 18.77
CA TRP A 383 -8.89 21.54 18.54
C TRP A 383 -9.00 20.77 19.85
N ASP A 384 -9.76 19.70 19.85
CA ASP A 384 -9.81 18.72 20.95
C ASP A 384 -8.62 17.78 20.76
N VAL A 385 -7.65 17.76 21.68
CA VAL A 385 -6.42 16.96 21.57
C VAL A 385 -6.19 16.26 22.90
N ASP A 386 -6.09 14.92 22.88
CA ASP A 386 -6.06 14.11 24.10
C ASP A 386 -4.69 14.18 24.80
N ASP A 387 -3.60 14.13 24.03
CA ASP A 387 -2.23 14.36 24.49
C ASP A 387 -1.56 15.39 23.58
N HIS A 388 -1.09 16.48 24.17
CA HIS A 388 -0.49 17.61 23.47
C HIS A 388 1.02 17.46 23.25
N ARG A 389 1.67 16.46 23.87
CA ARG A 389 3.13 16.35 23.89
C ARG A 389 3.70 15.83 22.58
N THR A 390 4.80 16.46 22.15
CA THR A 390 5.75 15.95 21.15
C THR A 390 6.78 15.06 21.83
N TYR A 391 7.11 13.90 21.25
CA TYR A 391 8.20 13.05 21.74
C TYR A 391 9.30 12.90 20.68
N TYR A 392 10.55 12.84 21.12
CA TYR A 392 11.68 12.52 20.25
C TYR A 392 11.75 11.01 19.99
N LEU A 393 12.13 10.64 18.76
CA LEU A 393 12.38 9.27 18.35
C LEU A 393 13.76 9.23 17.68
N ASP A 394 14.61 8.30 18.11
CA ASP A 394 15.99 8.14 17.60
C ASP A 394 16.28 6.73 17.07
N GLU A 395 15.35 5.77 17.26
CA GLU A 395 15.53 4.35 16.93
C GLU A 395 15.78 4.07 15.43
N CYS A 396 15.14 4.87 14.56
CA CYS A 396 15.12 4.69 13.10
C CYS A 396 15.63 5.93 12.34
N GLY A 397 16.32 6.86 13.03
CA GLY A 397 16.71 8.17 12.52
C GLY A 397 16.04 9.33 13.28
N PHE A 398 16.15 10.56 12.78
CA PHE A 398 15.70 11.76 13.49
C PHE A 398 14.17 11.95 13.40
N GLY A 399 13.43 11.25 14.26
CA GLY A 399 11.97 11.28 14.30
C GLY A 399 11.36 12.12 15.43
N LEU A 400 10.09 12.48 15.24
CA LEU A 400 9.17 13.00 16.26
C LEU A 400 7.86 12.22 16.22
N ASP A 401 7.31 11.91 17.38
CA ASP A 401 5.92 11.49 17.55
C ASP A 401 5.07 12.72 17.89
N VAL A 402 4.11 13.08 17.02
CA VAL A 402 3.35 14.33 17.07
C VAL A 402 1.84 14.03 17.02
N PRO A 403 0.99 14.72 17.81
CA PRO A 403 -0.47 14.63 17.69
C PRO A 403 -0.96 15.09 16.31
N GLU A 404 -1.84 14.31 15.67
CA GLU A 404 -2.37 14.55 14.30
C GLU A 404 -2.87 15.98 14.09
N ARG A 405 -3.54 16.55 15.10
CA ARG A 405 -4.17 17.87 15.03
C ARG A 405 -3.17 19.01 15.16
N ILE A 406 -2.15 18.85 16.00
CA ILE A 406 -1.04 19.81 16.11
C ILE A 406 -0.20 19.77 14.82
N PHE A 407 0.09 18.57 14.32
CA PHE A 407 0.74 18.39 13.02
C PHE A 407 -0.04 19.07 11.89
N TYR A 408 -1.36 18.84 11.80
CA TYR A 408 -2.18 19.40 10.73
C TYR A 408 -2.36 20.92 10.85
N GLU A 409 -2.49 21.45 12.05
CA GLU A 409 -2.50 22.90 12.29
C GLU A 409 -1.18 23.53 11.81
N ALA A 410 -0.04 22.94 12.18
CA ALA A 410 1.29 23.42 11.85
C ALA A 410 1.63 23.32 10.36
N CYS A 411 1.54 22.12 9.77
CA CYS A 411 2.00 21.86 8.41
C CYS A 411 0.94 22.14 7.33
N VAL A 412 -0.34 22.26 7.67
CA VAL A 412 -1.43 22.34 6.68
C VAL A 412 -2.29 23.60 6.85
N MET A 413 -2.79 23.90 8.06
CA MET A 413 -3.66 25.07 8.25
C MET A 413 -2.91 26.37 8.04
N ARG A 414 -1.77 26.54 8.73
CA ARG A 414 -0.95 27.76 8.76
C ARG A 414 -0.09 27.97 7.52
N GLU A 415 0.28 26.88 6.84
CA GLU A 415 1.17 26.91 5.68
C GLU A 415 0.41 27.06 4.36
N ASN A 416 1.10 27.57 3.34
CA ASN A 416 0.60 27.60 1.97
C ASN A 416 0.76 26.20 1.35
N ILE A 417 -0.35 25.53 1.06
CA ILE A 417 -0.37 24.17 0.47
C ILE A 417 -0.45 24.16 -1.06
N LYS A 418 -0.50 25.33 -1.71
CA LYS A 418 -0.58 25.41 -3.19
C LYS A 418 0.64 24.75 -3.81
N ARG A 419 0.42 23.94 -4.85
CA ARG A 419 1.47 23.32 -5.65
C ARG A 419 1.62 24.13 -6.93
N VAL A 420 2.83 24.61 -7.17
CA VAL A 420 3.22 25.41 -8.34
C VAL A 420 4.57 24.93 -8.84
N ASN A 421 4.86 25.15 -10.13
CA ASN A 421 6.13 24.82 -10.77
C ASN A 421 6.47 23.32 -10.59
N SER A 422 7.71 22.99 -10.23
CA SER A 422 8.15 21.59 -10.10
C SER A 422 7.47 20.80 -8.97
N TRP A 423 6.70 21.44 -8.07
CA TRP A 423 6.00 20.75 -6.97
C TRP A 423 4.56 20.33 -7.30
N GLU A 424 4.11 20.56 -8.54
CA GLU A 424 2.87 20.00 -9.07
C GLU A 424 2.93 18.48 -9.15
N THR A 425 1.93 17.79 -8.58
CA THR A 425 1.89 16.32 -8.53
C THR A 425 1.21 15.67 -9.73
N GLY A 426 0.66 16.45 -10.67
CA GLY A 426 -0.15 15.93 -11.77
C GLY A 426 -1.46 15.25 -11.32
N ARG A 427 -1.97 15.59 -10.13
CA ARG A 427 -3.19 15.05 -9.54
C ARG A 427 -4.14 16.17 -9.09
N PRO A 428 -5.47 15.94 -9.08
CA PRO A 428 -6.42 16.86 -8.47
C PRO A 428 -6.27 16.89 -6.93
N SER A 429 -6.71 17.98 -6.34
CA SER A 429 -6.74 18.20 -4.88
C SER A 429 -7.85 17.36 -4.25
N GLU A 430 -7.52 16.33 -3.46
CA GLU A 430 -8.51 15.31 -3.06
C GLU A 430 -8.49 15.04 -1.53
N PRO A 431 -9.45 15.62 -0.77
CA PRO A 431 -9.58 15.39 0.69
C PRO A 431 -9.72 13.92 1.10
N ASN A 432 -10.22 13.07 0.20
CA ASN A 432 -10.31 11.64 0.43
C ASN A 432 -8.92 11.03 0.59
N PHE A 433 -8.04 11.16 -0.42
CA PHE A 433 -6.65 10.68 -0.35
C PHE A 433 -5.88 11.28 0.83
N GLN A 434 -6.12 12.55 1.20
CA GLN A 434 -5.53 13.13 2.41
C GLN A 434 -5.94 12.36 3.69
N SER A 435 -7.22 12.02 3.81
CA SER A 435 -7.71 11.25 4.97
C SER A 435 -7.14 9.83 4.98
N MET A 436 -6.89 9.24 3.80
CA MET A 436 -6.31 7.91 3.66
C MET A 436 -4.87 7.89 4.17
N ASN A 437 -4.06 8.90 3.87
CA ASN A 437 -2.70 9.02 4.42
C ASN A 437 -2.70 9.07 5.97
N PHE A 438 -3.64 9.81 6.57
CA PHE A 438 -3.86 9.79 8.02
C PHE A 438 -4.41 8.44 8.53
N GLU A 439 -5.21 7.72 7.75
CA GLU A 439 -5.64 6.37 8.11
C GLU A 439 -4.49 5.36 8.05
N SER A 440 -3.61 5.44 7.05
CA SER A 440 -2.42 4.59 6.92
C SER A 440 -1.50 4.70 8.14
N THR A 441 -1.14 5.92 8.55
CA THR A 441 -0.31 6.17 9.75
C THR A 441 -0.94 5.70 11.08
N ARG A 442 -2.26 5.56 11.13
CA ARG A 442 -3.01 5.01 12.28
C ARG A 442 -3.21 3.51 12.25
N SER A 443 -3.12 2.86 11.09
CA SER A 443 -3.56 1.47 10.90
C SER A 443 -2.49 0.42 11.19
N TYR A 444 -1.34 0.84 11.73
CA TYR A 444 -0.26 -0.06 12.11
C TYR A 444 -0.67 -0.96 13.29
N ASP A 445 -0.67 -2.27 13.07
CA ASP A 445 -1.07 -3.30 14.02
C ASP A 445 0.13 -3.97 14.74
N GLY A 446 1.35 -3.51 14.46
CA GLY A 446 2.60 -4.10 14.96
C GLY A 446 3.26 -5.08 13.98
N VAL A 447 2.65 -5.37 12.83
CA VAL A 447 3.14 -6.39 11.88
C VAL A 447 3.59 -5.75 10.56
N GLY A 448 4.86 -5.97 10.20
CA GLY A 448 5.45 -5.44 8.96
C GLY A 448 5.93 -3.99 9.10
N PRO A 449 6.15 -3.29 7.98
CA PRO A 449 6.67 -1.92 7.99
C PRO A 449 5.61 -0.93 8.46
N ARG A 450 6.01 0.10 9.21
CA ARG A 450 5.08 1.08 9.78
C ARG A 450 4.95 2.31 8.90
N PRO A 451 3.75 2.72 8.43
CA PRO A 451 3.58 3.98 7.72
C PRO A 451 3.89 5.18 8.62
N VAL A 452 4.78 6.04 8.14
CA VAL A 452 5.21 7.28 8.79
C VAL A 452 5.27 8.42 7.77
N VAL A 453 5.53 9.64 8.24
CA VAL A 453 5.74 10.81 7.39
C VAL A 453 7.24 11.08 7.29
N TYR A 454 7.72 11.49 6.12
CA TYR A 454 9.11 11.92 5.94
C TYR A 454 9.15 13.32 5.32
N GLN A 455 10.01 14.17 5.87
CA GLN A 455 10.24 15.54 5.40
C GLN A 455 11.48 15.55 4.49
N LEU A 456 11.27 15.74 3.18
CA LEU A 456 12.34 15.79 2.19
C LEU A 456 13.12 17.11 2.20
N ASN A 457 12.57 18.20 2.74
CA ASN A 457 13.23 19.51 2.78
C ASN A 457 13.96 19.76 4.11
N ASP A 458 15.23 20.14 4.00
CA ASP A 458 16.13 20.33 5.14
C ASP A 458 16.06 21.73 5.77
N GLU A 459 15.61 22.72 4.99
CA GLU A 459 15.62 24.15 5.36
C GLU A 459 14.36 24.56 6.15
N ASN A 460 13.17 24.14 5.69
CA ASN A 460 11.90 24.42 6.34
C ASN A 460 11.22 23.11 6.79
N PRO A 461 11.30 22.73 8.07
CA PRO A 461 10.73 21.47 8.57
C PRO A 461 9.20 21.35 8.45
N MET A 462 8.49 22.47 8.26
CA MET A 462 7.02 22.49 8.17
C MET A 462 6.49 22.49 6.73
N TRP A 463 7.36 22.54 5.72
CA TRP A 463 6.95 22.77 4.34
C TRP A 463 6.06 21.62 3.80
N PRO A 464 4.78 21.86 3.46
CA PRO A 464 3.85 20.77 3.14
C PRO A 464 4.13 20.09 1.80
N GLN A 465 4.71 20.81 0.84
CA GLN A 465 4.92 20.34 -0.53
C GLN A 465 5.87 19.14 -0.60
N SER A 466 6.80 19.03 0.35
CA SER A 466 7.91 18.07 0.44
C SER A 466 7.69 16.95 1.46
N LEU A 467 6.52 16.92 2.11
CA LEU A 467 6.12 15.80 2.98
C LEU A 467 5.66 14.60 2.13
N VAL A 468 6.26 13.44 2.35
CA VAL A 468 5.91 12.17 1.70
C VAL A 468 5.53 11.09 2.72
N VAL A 469 4.79 10.09 2.26
CA VAL A 469 4.60 8.84 3.02
C VAL A 469 5.91 8.05 2.94
N ALA A 470 6.33 7.49 4.08
CA ALA A 470 7.50 6.65 4.21
C ALA A 470 7.16 5.40 5.04
N TYR A 471 8.02 4.39 4.98
CA TYR A 471 8.01 3.28 5.92
C TYR A 471 9.15 3.40 6.92
N GLU A 472 8.80 3.24 8.19
CA GLU A 472 9.74 2.87 9.25
C GLU A 472 9.90 1.34 9.21
N GLU A 473 11.04 0.88 8.69
CA GLU A 473 11.35 -0.52 8.36
C GLU A 473 12.85 -0.78 8.57
N ASN A 474 13.23 -1.91 9.18
CA ASN A 474 14.64 -2.34 9.34
C ASN A 474 15.59 -1.28 9.95
N LYS A 475 15.16 -0.60 11.02
CA LYS A 475 15.87 0.53 11.68
C LYS A 475 16.17 1.73 10.77
N SER A 476 15.40 1.89 9.70
CA SER A 476 15.54 2.97 8.73
C SER A 476 14.18 3.55 8.37
N VAL A 477 14.17 4.76 7.80
CA VAL A 477 12.98 5.37 7.24
C VAL A 477 13.19 5.65 5.76
N ILE A 478 12.38 5.00 4.92
CA ILE A 478 12.50 5.08 3.47
C ILE A 478 11.19 5.59 2.85
N PRO A 479 11.20 6.59 1.95
CA PRO A 479 10.03 7.03 1.22
C PRO A 479 9.30 5.90 0.48
N VAL A 480 8.00 6.08 0.25
CA VAL A 480 7.16 5.10 -0.45
C VAL A 480 6.80 5.57 -1.86
N CYS A 481 6.95 4.67 -2.83
CA CYS A 481 6.51 4.83 -4.22
C CYS A 481 5.43 3.80 -4.61
N SER A 482 4.99 3.80 -5.87
CA SER A 482 4.17 2.69 -6.40
C SER A 482 4.93 1.36 -6.37
N ASP A 483 4.26 0.30 -5.95
CA ASP A 483 4.63 -1.11 -6.14
C ASP A 483 4.09 -1.65 -7.48
N PHE A 484 4.38 -2.92 -7.77
CA PHE A 484 3.86 -3.67 -8.90
C PHE A 484 2.63 -4.49 -8.48
N ASP A 485 1.43 -4.06 -8.88
CA ASP A 485 0.21 -4.84 -8.66
C ASP A 485 0.21 -6.08 -9.59
N CYS A 486 0.34 -7.29 -9.03
CA CYS A 486 0.30 -8.53 -9.81
C CYS A 486 -1.10 -8.73 -10.42
N PHE A 487 -1.18 -8.92 -11.73
CA PHE A 487 -2.43 -9.22 -12.44
C PHE A 487 -2.72 -10.72 -12.41
N THR A 488 -1.82 -11.55 -12.95
CA THR A 488 -1.85 -13.01 -12.81
C THR A 488 -0.45 -13.61 -13.05
N VAL A 489 -0.25 -14.84 -12.59
CA VAL A 489 0.97 -15.62 -12.79
C VAL A 489 0.61 -16.88 -13.57
N ALA A 490 1.37 -17.16 -14.63
CA ALA A 490 1.22 -18.32 -15.47
C ALA A 490 2.46 -19.21 -15.38
N THR A 491 2.23 -20.51 -15.21
CA THR A 491 3.29 -21.49 -15.02
C THR A 491 3.08 -22.68 -15.97
N ARG A 492 4.18 -23.24 -16.46
CA ARG A 492 4.20 -24.53 -17.16
C ARG A 492 4.95 -25.53 -16.28
N GLY A 493 4.39 -26.73 -16.12
CA GLY A 493 4.99 -27.80 -15.32
C GLY A 493 4.78 -27.68 -13.81
N VAL A 494 4.14 -26.62 -13.31
CA VAL A 494 3.63 -26.55 -11.93
C VAL A 494 2.19 -27.08 -11.92
N VAL A 495 1.77 -27.74 -10.83
CA VAL A 495 0.41 -28.27 -10.64
C VAL A 495 -0.20 -27.64 -9.39
N TYR A 496 -1.44 -27.15 -9.47
CA TYR A 496 -2.19 -26.59 -8.34
C TYR A 496 -3.25 -27.60 -7.89
N ASP A 497 -2.84 -28.55 -7.05
CA ASP A 497 -3.59 -29.73 -6.63
C ASP A 497 -4.37 -29.55 -5.31
N GLU A 498 -4.05 -28.53 -4.52
CA GLU A 498 -4.78 -28.19 -3.30
C GLU A 498 -6.01 -27.32 -3.62
N PRO A 499 -7.23 -27.68 -3.17
CA PRO A 499 -8.44 -26.92 -3.47
C PRO A 499 -8.46 -25.57 -2.75
N MET A 500 -9.02 -24.54 -3.40
CA MET A 500 -9.27 -23.26 -2.71
C MET A 500 -10.16 -23.46 -1.48
N PRO A 501 -9.94 -22.69 -0.38
CA PRO A 501 -10.80 -22.73 0.79
C PRO A 501 -12.27 -22.47 0.44
N ARG A 502 -13.19 -23.26 1.00
CA ARG A 502 -14.64 -23.21 0.68
C ARG A 502 -15.23 -21.80 0.79
N GLU A 503 -14.78 -21.02 1.77
CA GLU A 503 -15.21 -19.62 1.95
C GLU A 503 -14.83 -18.74 0.76
N GLN A 504 -13.66 -18.95 0.16
CA GLN A 504 -13.24 -18.21 -1.05
C GLN A 504 -14.08 -18.61 -2.26
N VAL A 505 -14.42 -19.90 -2.39
CA VAL A 505 -15.30 -20.40 -3.47
C VAL A 505 -16.71 -19.80 -3.34
N GLU A 506 -17.30 -19.77 -2.15
CA GLU A 506 -18.59 -19.10 -1.92
C GLU A 506 -18.51 -17.58 -2.14
N PHE A 507 -17.37 -16.97 -1.81
CA PHE A 507 -17.15 -15.56 -2.08
C PHE A 507 -17.00 -15.25 -3.58
N MET A 508 -16.35 -16.14 -4.35
CA MET A 508 -16.32 -16.09 -5.81
C MET A 508 -17.72 -16.23 -6.41
N LYS A 509 -18.56 -17.17 -5.92
CA LYS A 509 -19.97 -17.29 -6.32
C LYS A 509 -20.77 -16.02 -6.03
N TRP A 510 -20.55 -15.40 -4.86
CA TRP A 510 -21.17 -14.11 -4.53
C TRP A 510 -20.72 -13.01 -5.50
N MET A 511 -19.44 -12.97 -5.86
CA MET A 511 -18.91 -12.00 -6.82
C MET A 511 -19.54 -12.20 -8.21
N VAL A 512 -19.58 -13.41 -8.75
CA VAL A 512 -20.26 -13.74 -10.03
C VAL A 512 -21.74 -13.35 -10.03
N LYS A 513 -22.47 -13.62 -8.94
CA LYS A 513 -23.87 -13.17 -8.76
C LYS A 513 -24.00 -11.65 -8.75
N SER A 514 -23.02 -10.95 -8.21
CA SER A 514 -22.99 -9.48 -8.16
C SER A 514 -22.64 -8.86 -9.51
N VAL A 515 -21.70 -9.45 -10.26
CA VAL A 515 -21.42 -9.07 -11.66
C VAL A 515 -22.70 -9.18 -12.49
N GLY A 516 -23.40 -10.32 -12.44
CA GLY A 516 -24.65 -10.51 -13.18
C GLY A 516 -25.73 -9.47 -12.85
N LYS A 517 -25.84 -9.02 -11.58
CA LYS A 517 -26.77 -7.95 -11.20
C LYS A 517 -26.41 -6.57 -11.77
N ILE A 518 -25.12 -6.28 -11.90
CA ILE A 518 -24.64 -5.04 -12.52
C ILE A 518 -25.01 -5.03 -14.01
N LEU A 519 -24.79 -6.16 -14.69
CA LEU A 519 -25.10 -6.34 -16.12
C LEU A 519 -26.61 -6.40 -16.39
N ASP A 520 -27.40 -6.95 -15.48
CA ASP A 520 -28.88 -6.93 -15.52
C ASP A 520 -29.48 -5.51 -15.47
N SER A 521 -28.67 -4.49 -15.16
CA SER A 521 -29.10 -3.09 -15.07
C SER A 521 -28.02 -2.14 -15.63
N PRO A 522 -27.85 -2.10 -16.97
CA PRO A 522 -26.85 -1.25 -17.60
C PRO A 522 -27.16 0.23 -17.34
N GLN A 523 -26.13 0.99 -16.95
CA GLN A 523 -26.25 2.43 -16.71
C GLN A 523 -25.20 3.16 -17.58
N PRO A 524 -25.61 3.83 -18.68
CA PRO A 524 -24.71 4.29 -19.73
C PRO A 524 -23.82 5.48 -19.35
N ASN A 525 -23.77 5.87 -18.08
CA ASN A 525 -22.94 6.96 -17.53
C ASN A 525 -22.18 6.56 -16.24
N GLU A 526 -22.21 5.29 -15.83
CA GLU A 526 -21.56 4.82 -14.61
C GLU A 526 -20.34 3.94 -14.94
N THR A 527 -19.22 4.11 -14.24
CA THR A 527 -18.04 3.25 -14.38
C THR A 527 -18.23 1.93 -13.64
N TRP A 528 -17.47 0.88 -14.01
CA TRP A 528 -17.54 -0.42 -13.33
C TRP A 528 -17.35 -0.27 -11.82
N THR A 529 -16.36 0.54 -11.42
CA THR A 529 -16.04 0.79 -10.02
C THR A 529 -17.19 1.51 -9.28
N GLY A 530 -17.93 2.39 -9.95
CA GLY A 530 -19.16 2.99 -9.42
C GLY A 530 -20.26 1.96 -9.17
N ARG A 531 -20.55 1.12 -10.17
CA ARG A 531 -21.53 0.00 -10.06
C ARG A 531 -21.16 -0.96 -8.93
N TRP A 532 -19.88 -1.35 -8.84
CA TRP A 532 -19.39 -2.27 -7.81
C TRP A 532 -19.48 -1.70 -6.39
N PHE A 533 -19.32 -0.38 -6.25
CA PHE A 533 -19.52 0.29 -4.96
C PHE A 533 -20.97 0.22 -4.47
N GLU A 534 -21.98 0.28 -5.36
CA GLU A 534 -23.38 0.09 -4.96
C GLU A 534 -23.62 -1.30 -4.35
N VAL A 535 -23.03 -2.34 -4.95
CA VAL A 535 -23.09 -3.72 -4.44
C VAL A 535 -22.50 -3.79 -3.02
N LEU A 536 -21.32 -3.22 -2.82
CA LEU A 536 -20.64 -3.22 -1.52
C LEU A 536 -21.37 -2.38 -0.46
N ASP A 537 -21.96 -1.25 -0.86
CA ASP A 537 -22.75 -0.42 0.06
C ASP A 537 -24.08 -1.09 0.43
N GLY A 538 -24.69 -1.84 -0.48
CA GLY A 538 -25.85 -2.69 -0.19
C GLY A 538 -25.55 -3.75 0.86
N ILE A 539 -24.41 -4.44 0.75
CA ILE A 539 -23.94 -5.41 1.75
C ILE A 539 -23.73 -4.73 3.10
N HIS A 540 -22.99 -3.61 3.11
CA HIS A 540 -22.72 -2.88 4.34
C HIS A 540 -24.00 -2.32 4.99
N SER A 541 -24.98 -1.90 4.18
CA SER A 541 -26.31 -1.46 4.64
C SER A 541 -27.12 -2.60 5.25
N SER A 542 -27.01 -3.81 4.71
CA SER A 542 -27.68 -5.01 5.23
C SER A 542 -27.04 -5.60 6.50
N GLY A 543 -25.96 -5.00 7.01
CA GLY A 543 -25.23 -5.48 8.19
C GLY A 543 -24.43 -6.76 7.97
N LYS A 544 -24.48 -7.36 6.76
CA LYS A 544 -23.72 -8.56 6.40
C LYS A 544 -22.22 -8.26 6.42
N LYS A 545 -21.45 -9.10 7.12
CA LYS A 545 -19.98 -9.06 7.07
C LYS A 545 -19.51 -9.73 5.77
N LEU A 546 -18.61 -9.06 5.06
CA LEU A 546 -17.82 -9.68 3.99
C LEU A 546 -16.76 -10.60 4.60
N ALA A 547 -16.35 -11.62 3.86
CA ALA A 547 -15.20 -12.45 4.22
C ALA A 547 -13.97 -11.58 4.53
N GLN A 548 -13.19 -12.02 5.51
CA GLN A 548 -11.89 -11.42 5.80
C GLN A 548 -10.96 -11.72 4.61
N VAL A 549 -10.26 -10.69 4.12
CA VAL A 549 -9.24 -10.89 3.10
C VAL A 549 -8.00 -11.40 3.84
N PRO A 550 -7.38 -12.53 3.44
CA PRO A 550 -6.13 -12.98 4.03
C PRO A 550 -5.01 -11.96 3.81
N ARG A 551 -3.90 -12.07 4.55
CA ARG A 551 -2.83 -11.05 4.60
C ARG A 551 -2.28 -10.70 3.22
N TYR A 552 -2.10 -11.69 2.35
CA TYR A 552 -1.59 -11.49 0.98
C TYR A 552 -2.69 -11.56 -0.09
N GLY A 553 -3.96 -11.47 0.28
CA GLY A 553 -5.09 -11.62 -0.65
C GLY A 553 -5.66 -13.04 -0.67
N PHE A 554 -6.56 -13.29 -1.62
CA PHE A 554 -7.15 -14.61 -1.86
C PHE A 554 -6.24 -15.47 -2.76
N GLY A 555 -6.50 -16.76 -2.84
CA GLY A 555 -5.65 -17.74 -3.52
C GLY A 555 -5.96 -19.18 -3.10
N ASP A 556 -5.65 -20.13 -3.98
CA ASP A 556 -5.37 -21.50 -3.54
C ASP A 556 -4.09 -21.54 -2.68
N PRO A 557 -3.86 -22.57 -1.85
CA PRO A 557 -2.71 -22.62 -0.93
C PRO A 557 -1.35 -22.41 -1.61
N LYS A 558 -1.17 -22.91 -2.83
CA LYS A 558 0.10 -22.86 -3.56
C LYS A 558 0.34 -21.49 -4.18
N SER A 559 -0.67 -20.90 -4.85
CA SER A 559 -0.60 -19.51 -5.32
C SER A 559 -0.43 -18.53 -4.15
N TYR A 560 -1.11 -18.76 -3.03
CA TYR A 560 -0.95 -17.95 -1.82
C TYR A 560 0.49 -18.02 -1.30
N LYS A 561 1.07 -19.22 -1.21
CA LYS A 561 2.46 -19.41 -0.74
C LYS A 561 3.48 -18.74 -1.67
N ILE A 562 3.33 -18.89 -2.99
CA ILE A 562 4.16 -18.21 -3.98
C ILE A 562 4.12 -16.68 -3.83
N MET A 563 2.97 -16.10 -3.49
CA MET A 563 2.87 -14.65 -3.27
C MET A 563 3.38 -14.23 -1.88
N GLU A 564 3.18 -15.04 -0.83
CA GLU A 564 3.75 -14.82 0.50
C GLU A 564 5.29 -14.77 0.47
N ASP A 565 5.92 -15.76 -0.17
CA ASP A 565 7.38 -15.85 -0.27
C ASP A 565 7.95 -14.72 -1.14
N GLY A 566 7.24 -14.33 -2.20
CA GLY A 566 7.57 -13.17 -3.03
C GLY A 566 7.54 -11.87 -2.25
N VAL A 567 6.42 -11.56 -1.59
CA VAL A 567 6.27 -10.35 -0.77
C VAL A 567 7.32 -10.29 0.35
N THR A 568 7.63 -11.43 0.95
CA THR A 568 8.70 -11.59 1.95
C THR A 568 10.05 -11.20 1.35
N ARG A 569 10.45 -11.82 0.22
CA ARG A 569 11.71 -11.52 -0.50
C ARG A 569 11.85 -10.04 -0.88
N PHE A 570 10.84 -9.45 -1.53
CA PHE A 570 10.90 -8.06 -2.00
C PHE A 570 10.87 -7.04 -0.86
N SER A 571 10.26 -7.38 0.29
CA SER A 571 10.37 -6.58 1.51
C SER A 571 11.79 -6.63 2.06
N HIS A 572 12.37 -7.81 2.29
CA HIS A 572 13.74 -7.95 2.81
C HIS A 572 14.82 -7.34 1.90
N GLN A 573 14.64 -7.38 0.57
CA GLN A 573 15.55 -6.74 -0.39
C GLN A 573 15.46 -5.19 -0.41
N LYS A 574 14.55 -4.61 0.39
CA LYS A 574 14.33 -3.17 0.64
C LYS A 574 13.81 -2.36 -0.54
N ASN A 575 13.41 -2.97 -1.66
CA ASN A 575 12.73 -2.24 -2.75
C ASN A 575 11.20 -2.36 -2.67
N GLY A 576 10.65 -3.33 -1.95
CA GLY A 576 9.19 -3.47 -1.79
C GLY A 576 8.43 -3.62 -3.11
N ALA A 577 9.06 -4.16 -4.17
CA ALA A 577 8.49 -4.17 -5.50
C ALA A 577 7.14 -4.91 -5.61
N VAL A 578 6.95 -5.96 -4.80
CA VAL A 578 5.70 -6.72 -4.69
C VAL A 578 5.29 -6.76 -3.22
N ARG A 579 4.09 -6.28 -2.89
CA ARG A 579 3.61 -6.21 -1.49
C ARG A 579 2.23 -6.87 -1.25
N HIS A 580 1.63 -7.48 -2.28
CA HIS A 580 0.39 -8.27 -2.16
C HIS A 580 0.24 -9.33 -3.27
N GLY A 581 -0.74 -10.22 -3.12
CA GLY A 581 -1.11 -11.26 -4.09
C GLY A 581 -1.84 -10.73 -5.34
N ALA A 582 -2.18 -11.66 -6.23
CA ALA A 582 -2.62 -11.33 -7.59
C ALA A 582 -4.11 -10.96 -7.74
N GLU A 583 -4.40 -10.02 -8.64
CA GLU A 583 -5.73 -9.49 -8.95
C GLU A 583 -6.67 -10.55 -9.56
N CYS A 584 -6.14 -11.62 -10.16
CA CYS A 584 -6.90 -12.79 -10.59
C CYS A 584 -7.70 -13.44 -9.44
N PHE A 585 -7.27 -13.28 -8.19
CA PHE A 585 -7.97 -13.71 -6.99
C PHE A 585 -8.74 -12.59 -6.26
N ASN A 586 -8.69 -11.32 -6.71
CA ASN A 586 -9.38 -10.22 -6.04
C ASN A 586 -10.91 -10.24 -6.30
N TYR A 587 -11.62 -11.07 -5.53
CA TYR A 587 -13.08 -11.21 -5.62
C TYR A 587 -13.85 -10.13 -4.86
N LYS A 588 -13.19 -9.41 -3.93
CA LYS A 588 -13.84 -8.37 -3.09
C LYS A 588 -14.00 -7.07 -3.85
N PHE A 589 -13.04 -6.76 -4.69
CA PHE A 589 -12.92 -5.52 -5.42
C PHE A 589 -12.35 -5.77 -6.83
N PRO A 590 -12.98 -6.63 -7.66
CA PRO A 590 -12.48 -6.88 -9.01
C PRO A 590 -12.45 -5.58 -9.81
N GLN A 591 -11.26 -5.21 -10.28
CA GLN A 591 -11.00 -3.91 -10.90
C GLN A 591 -11.28 -3.90 -12.42
N GLU A 592 -11.25 -2.71 -13.01
CA GLU A 592 -11.10 -2.52 -14.45
C GLU A 592 -9.70 -2.97 -14.90
N ILE A 593 -9.60 -3.48 -16.12
CA ILE A 593 -8.33 -3.90 -16.74
C ILE A 593 -7.69 -2.64 -17.31
N ASP A 594 -6.39 -2.45 -17.07
CA ASP A 594 -5.67 -1.29 -17.60
C ASP A 594 -5.54 -1.38 -19.13
N ASP A 595 -5.41 -0.22 -19.80
CA ASP A 595 -5.28 -0.14 -21.25
C ASP A 595 -3.97 -0.77 -21.78
N GLU A 596 -3.02 -1.01 -20.89
CA GLU A 596 -1.76 -1.71 -21.12
C GLU A 596 -1.31 -2.46 -19.85
N LEU A 597 -0.70 -3.64 -20.01
CA LEU A 597 -0.22 -4.50 -18.93
C LEU A 597 1.25 -4.89 -19.18
N LEU A 598 2.04 -4.99 -18.12
CA LEU A 598 3.43 -5.44 -18.19
C LEU A 598 3.51 -6.97 -18.12
N VAL A 599 3.98 -7.61 -19.18
CA VAL A 599 4.25 -9.05 -19.21
C VAL A 599 5.74 -9.29 -18.99
N ILE A 600 6.08 -10.23 -18.10
CA ILE A 600 7.45 -10.61 -17.75
C ILE A 600 7.61 -12.13 -17.98
N MET A 601 8.57 -12.57 -18.80
CA MET A 601 8.73 -13.98 -19.21
C MET A 601 10.18 -14.42 -19.46
N ASP A 602 10.42 -15.71 -19.25
CA ASP A 602 11.71 -16.42 -19.44
C ASP A 602 12.13 -16.55 -20.92
N SER A 603 11.19 -16.86 -21.82
CA SER A 603 11.48 -17.07 -23.25
C SER A 603 11.84 -15.80 -24.03
N GLY A 604 11.66 -14.63 -23.42
CA GLY A 604 11.71 -13.33 -24.08
C GLY A 604 10.63 -13.14 -25.17
N PHE A 605 10.66 -11.98 -25.83
CA PHE A 605 9.68 -11.58 -26.85
C PHE A 605 10.33 -11.42 -28.23
N ASP A 606 9.60 -11.74 -29.29
CA ASP A 606 9.95 -11.43 -30.68
C ASP A 606 11.35 -11.96 -31.11
N GLY A 607 11.78 -13.09 -30.55
CA GLY A 607 13.12 -13.67 -30.77
C GLY A 607 14.27 -12.97 -30.05
N THR A 608 13.96 -12.01 -29.17
CA THR A 608 14.93 -11.26 -28.36
C THR A 608 14.97 -11.79 -26.92
N ASN A 609 16.13 -11.68 -26.26
CA ASN A 609 16.27 -12.01 -24.83
C ASN A 609 15.69 -10.92 -23.92
N ARG A 610 14.66 -10.17 -24.35
CA ARG A 610 13.98 -9.13 -23.57
C ARG A 610 13.01 -9.79 -22.59
N PRO A 611 13.25 -9.75 -21.27
CA PRO A 611 12.42 -10.50 -20.31
C PRO A 611 11.09 -9.81 -19.99
N PHE A 612 10.84 -8.58 -20.48
CA PHE A 612 9.59 -7.86 -20.23
C PHE A 612 9.12 -6.99 -21.40
N LYS A 613 7.80 -6.98 -21.66
CA LYS A 613 7.14 -6.20 -22.72
C LYS A 613 5.79 -5.71 -22.20
N TYR A 614 5.47 -4.45 -22.47
CA TYR A 614 4.13 -3.92 -22.25
C TYR A 614 3.22 -4.34 -23.41
N MET A 615 1.98 -4.72 -23.10
CA MET A 615 1.01 -5.26 -24.06
C MET A 615 -0.39 -4.73 -23.80
N LYS A 616 -1.13 -4.47 -24.88
CA LYS A 616 -2.57 -4.17 -24.78
C LYS A 616 -3.38 -5.43 -24.47
N PRO A 617 -4.58 -5.33 -23.87
CA PRO A 617 -5.40 -6.50 -23.55
C PRO A 617 -5.61 -7.50 -24.72
N PRO A 618 -5.87 -7.10 -25.98
CA PRO A 618 -6.00 -8.05 -27.09
C PRO A 618 -4.70 -8.79 -27.45
N GLU A 619 -3.55 -8.12 -27.32
CA GLU A 619 -2.23 -8.71 -27.54
C GLU A 619 -1.89 -9.74 -26.46
N LEU A 620 -2.17 -9.39 -25.20
CA LEU A 620 -2.05 -10.30 -24.06
C LEU A 620 -2.98 -11.50 -24.20
N GLN A 621 -4.25 -11.31 -24.57
CA GLN A 621 -5.20 -12.41 -24.78
C GLN A 621 -4.72 -13.40 -25.84
N LYS A 622 -4.17 -12.89 -26.95
CA LYS A 622 -3.56 -13.72 -28.00
C LYS A 622 -2.37 -14.51 -27.46
N LEU A 623 -1.41 -13.85 -26.81
CA LEU A 623 -0.26 -14.49 -26.17
C LEU A 623 -0.71 -15.57 -25.17
N MET A 624 -1.69 -15.28 -24.33
CA MET A 624 -2.22 -16.22 -23.35
C MET A 624 -2.83 -17.47 -24.00
N ILE A 625 -3.56 -17.32 -25.11
CA ILE A 625 -4.11 -18.45 -25.88
C ILE A 625 -2.98 -19.33 -26.44
N GLU A 626 -1.96 -18.72 -27.05
CA GLU A 626 -0.77 -19.42 -27.56
C GLU A 626 -0.02 -20.14 -26.43
N LYS A 627 0.13 -19.51 -25.27
CA LYS A 627 0.78 -20.13 -24.10
C LYS A 627 -0.02 -21.27 -23.48
N ILE A 628 -1.35 -21.30 -23.59
CA ILE A 628 -2.14 -22.48 -23.18
C ILE A 628 -1.82 -23.69 -24.06
N ASP A 629 -1.61 -23.50 -25.37
CA ASP A 629 -1.16 -24.57 -26.27
C ASP A 629 0.27 -25.04 -25.96
N GLU A 630 1.15 -24.14 -25.50
CA GLU A 630 2.46 -24.52 -24.93
C GLU A 630 2.37 -25.20 -23.54
N GLY A 631 1.18 -25.37 -22.98
CA GLY A 631 0.96 -26.02 -21.68
C GLY A 631 1.13 -25.13 -20.45
N PHE A 632 1.08 -23.80 -20.60
CA PHE A 632 0.98 -22.89 -19.46
C PHE A 632 -0.45 -22.85 -18.90
N ILE A 633 -0.53 -22.67 -17.59
CA ILE A 633 -1.78 -22.59 -16.82
C ILE A 633 -1.76 -21.39 -15.89
N PHE A 634 -2.92 -20.78 -15.68
CA PHE A 634 -3.09 -19.59 -14.84
C PHE A 634 -4.55 -19.41 -14.40
N PRO A 635 -4.81 -18.83 -13.22
CA PRO A 635 -6.12 -18.39 -12.80
C PRO A 635 -6.56 -17.10 -13.51
N ILE A 636 -7.86 -16.99 -13.78
CA ILE A 636 -8.51 -15.82 -14.40
C ILE A 636 -9.60 -15.31 -13.45
N ASN A 637 -9.68 -14.00 -13.19
CA ASN A 637 -10.78 -13.46 -12.38
C ASN A 637 -12.12 -13.66 -13.13
N PRO A 638 -13.15 -14.28 -12.53
CA PRO A 638 -14.45 -14.45 -13.18
C PRO A 638 -15.11 -13.14 -13.66
N LYS A 639 -14.78 -11.99 -13.05
CA LYS A 639 -15.20 -10.68 -13.57
C LYS A 639 -14.69 -10.46 -15.00
N TRP A 640 -13.44 -10.82 -15.30
CA TRP A 640 -12.86 -10.67 -16.64
C TRP A 640 -13.61 -11.51 -17.67
N VAL A 641 -13.83 -12.79 -17.35
CA VAL A 641 -14.55 -13.76 -18.20
C VAL A 641 -15.96 -13.29 -18.58
N ILE A 642 -16.63 -12.55 -17.68
CA ILE A 642 -18.05 -12.18 -17.80
C ILE A 642 -18.24 -10.75 -18.31
N ALA A 643 -17.35 -9.81 -17.95
CA ALA A 643 -17.57 -8.38 -18.11
C ALA A 643 -16.53 -7.66 -18.98
N ASP A 644 -15.37 -8.24 -19.26
CA ASP A 644 -14.32 -7.62 -20.09
C ASP A 644 -14.19 -8.35 -21.43
N GLU A 645 -14.15 -7.59 -22.53
CA GLU A 645 -14.16 -8.12 -23.89
C GLU A 645 -13.00 -9.10 -24.15
N GLY A 646 -13.28 -10.20 -24.86
CA GLY A 646 -12.29 -11.17 -25.33
C GLY A 646 -11.82 -12.21 -24.30
N TRP A 647 -11.92 -11.92 -22.99
CA TRP A 647 -11.41 -12.80 -21.92
C TRP A 647 -12.12 -14.16 -21.84
N LYS A 648 -13.39 -14.26 -22.27
CA LYS A 648 -14.09 -15.54 -22.40
C LYS A 648 -13.33 -16.53 -23.31
N LYS A 649 -12.71 -16.06 -24.39
CA LYS A 649 -11.94 -16.91 -25.33
C LYS A 649 -10.74 -17.55 -24.64
N VAL A 650 -10.04 -16.81 -23.77
CA VAL A 650 -8.92 -17.32 -22.97
C VAL A 650 -9.39 -18.35 -21.94
N TYR A 651 -10.51 -18.07 -21.26
CA TYR A 651 -11.13 -19.00 -20.31
C TYR A 651 -11.63 -20.30 -20.97
N ASP A 652 -12.26 -20.22 -22.13
CA ASP A 652 -12.74 -21.39 -22.87
C ASP A 652 -11.57 -22.22 -23.40
N LYS A 653 -10.47 -21.57 -23.81
CA LYS A 653 -9.21 -22.23 -24.19
C LYS A 653 -8.59 -22.99 -23.00
N LEU A 654 -8.59 -22.42 -21.79
CA LEU A 654 -8.19 -23.14 -20.58
C LEU A 654 -9.11 -24.33 -20.30
N MET A 655 -10.43 -24.10 -20.26
CA MET A 655 -11.43 -25.12 -19.89
C MET A 655 -11.47 -26.32 -20.85
N SER A 656 -11.17 -26.10 -22.13
CA SER A 656 -11.06 -27.13 -23.16
C SER A 656 -9.68 -27.82 -23.24
N SER A 657 -8.69 -27.38 -22.45
CA SER A 657 -7.35 -27.98 -22.44
C SER A 657 -7.40 -29.44 -21.96
N THR A 658 -6.90 -30.36 -22.78
CA THR A 658 -6.78 -31.80 -22.44
C THR A 658 -5.58 -32.11 -21.54
N ASN A 659 -4.75 -31.12 -21.20
CA ASN A 659 -3.59 -31.29 -20.35
C ASN A 659 -4.02 -31.58 -18.90
N ALA A 660 -3.51 -32.68 -18.33
CA ALA A 660 -3.88 -33.14 -16.99
C ALA A 660 -3.52 -32.13 -15.88
N ALA A 661 -2.38 -31.44 -15.97
CA ALA A 661 -1.99 -30.40 -15.01
C ALA A 661 -2.97 -29.21 -15.05
N THR A 662 -3.44 -28.84 -16.25
CA THR A 662 -4.51 -27.84 -16.42
C THR A 662 -5.80 -28.30 -15.77
N GLN A 663 -6.26 -29.52 -16.03
CA GLN A 663 -7.51 -30.02 -15.47
C GLN A 663 -7.49 -30.12 -13.93
N ILE A 664 -6.37 -30.55 -13.33
CA ILE A 664 -6.20 -30.56 -11.87
C ILE A 664 -6.27 -29.13 -11.30
N SER A 665 -5.55 -28.19 -11.93
CA SER A 665 -5.48 -26.80 -11.45
C SER A 665 -6.80 -26.04 -11.62
N LEU A 666 -7.54 -26.32 -12.69
CA LEU A 666 -8.92 -25.84 -12.87
C LEU A 666 -9.89 -26.45 -11.85
N GLU A 667 -9.62 -27.64 -11.33
CA GLU A 667 -10.40 -28.23 -10.23
C GLU A 667 -10.12 -27.55 -8.89
N SER A 668 -8.88 -27.11 -8.64
CA SER A 668 -8.55 -26.27 -7.48
C SER A 668 -9.25 -24.91 -7.53
N TRP A 669 -9.13 -24.19 -8.65
CA TRP A 669 -9.65 -22.82 -8.80
C TRP A 669 -11.15 -22.74 -9.09
N TYR A 670 -11.71 -23.73 -9.79
CA TYR A 670 -13.12 -23.76 -10.18
C TYR A 670 -13.70 -25.16 -10.00
N PRO A 671 -13.90 -25.68 -8.77
CA PRO A 671 -14.37 -27.05 -8.57
C PRO A 671 -15.70 -27.31 -9.29
N LYS A 672 -15.80 -28.39 -10.06
CA LYS A 672 -16.98 -28.76 -10.87
C LYS A 672 -18.24 -28.86 -10.03
N ASP A 673 -18.13 -29.54 -8.89
CA ASP A 673 -19.22 -29.80 -7.94
C ASP A 673 -19.66 -28.54 -7.17
N SER A 674 -18.87 -27.46 -7.22
CA SER A 674 -19.29 -26.19 -6.62
C SER A 674 -20.38 -25.48 -7.42
N GLY A 675 -20.57 -25.80 -8.70
CA GLY A 675 -21.49 -25.08 -9.59
C GLY A 675 -20.95 -23.75 -10.13
N ILE A 676 -19.70 -23.37 -9.83
CA ILE A 676 -19.14 -22.07 -10.23
C ILE A 676 -18.96 -21.92 -11.75
N ARG A 677 -18.51 -22.98 -12.45
CA ARG A 677 -18.30 -22.96 -13.91
C ARG A 677 -19.63 -22.70 -14.64
N GLN A 678 -20.70 -23.34 -14.18
CA GLN A 678 -22.06 -23.23 -14.66
C GLN A 678 -22.64 -21.82 -14.35
N MET A 679 -22.29 -21.23 -13.21
CA MET A 679 -22.68 -19.86 -12.88
C MET A 679 -21.99 -18.82 -13.79
N ILE A 680 -20.69 -18.96 -14.04
CA ILE A 680 -19.94 -18.08 -14.96
C ILE A 680 -20.57 -18.13 -16.35
N GLU A 681 -20.74 -19.34 -16.89
CA GLU A 681 -21.34 -19.57 -18.20
C GLU A 681 -22.78 -19.05 -18.30
N LYS A 682 -23.60 -19.21 -17.24
CA LYS A 682 -24.97 -18.69 -17.20
C LYS A 682 -25.02 -17.16 -17.26
N VAL A 683 -24.11 -16.45 -16.60
CA VAL A 683 -24.08 -14.98 -16.65
C VAL A 683 -23.55 -14.51 -17.99
N TYR A 684 -22.47 -15.12 -18.51
CA TYR A 684 -21.93 -14.78 -19.84
C TYR A 684 -22.96 -14.99 -20.96
N ARG A 685 -23.69 -16.11 -20.99
CA ARG A 685 -24.75 -16.34 -21.99
C ARG A 685 -25.88 -15.32 -21.95
N LYS A 686 -26.13 -14.71 -20.78
CA LYS A 686 -27.13 -13.65 -20.62
C LYS A 686 -26.61 -12.29 -21.09
N HIS A 687 -25.29 -12.09 -21.01
CA HIS A 687 -24.61 -10.81 -21.25
C HIS A 687 -23.31 -11.04 -22.05
N PRO A 688 -23.41 -11.47 -23.32
CA PRO A 688 -22.24 -11.89 -24.11
C PRO A 688 -21.27 -10.74 -24.39
N ASP A 689 -21.78 -9.51 -24.47
CA ASP A 689 -20.99 -8.30 -24.75
C ASP A 689 -20.36 -7.68 -23.47
N GLY A 690 -20.68 -8.24 -22.29
CA GLY A 690 -20.08 -7.84 -21.01
C GLY A 690 -20.51 -6.45 -20.53
N PHE A 691 -19.56 -5.68 -19.98
CA PHE A 691 -19.82 -4.35 -19.40
C PHE A 691 -19.35 -3.23 -20.35
N HIS A 692 -20.28 -2.43 -20.85
CA HIS A 692 -19.98 -1.23 -21.62
C HIS A 692 -20.01 0.02 -20.72
N ALA A 693 -18.83 0.58 -20.45
CA ALA A 693 -18.72 1.92 -19.86
C ALA A 693 -19.08 3.00 -20.89
N SER A 694 -19.61 4.14 -20.42
CA SER A 694 -19.65 5.35 -21.26
C SER A 694 -18.22 5.75 -21.63
N SER A 695 -17.94 5.92 -22.91
CA SER A 695 -16.68 6.50 -23.39
C SER A 695 -16.52 8.00 -23.08
N THR A 696 -17.54 8.63 -22.48
CA THR A 696 -17.63 10.08 -22.26
C THR A 696 -16.97 10.59 -20.97
N GLY A 697 -16.65 9.69 -20.03
CA GLY A 697 -16.04 10.04 -18.75
C GLY A 697 -14.51 9.86 -18.74
N PRO A 698 -13.74 10.70 -18.02
CA PRO A 698 -12.32 10.42 -17.80
C PRO A 698 -12.16 9.12 -17.01
N LYS A 699 -11.46 8.13 -17.59
CA LYS A 699 -11.08 6.91 -16.89
C LYS A 699 -10.23 7.30 -15.66
N MET A 700 -10.66 6.88 -14.47
CA MET A 700 -9.77 6.89 -13.30
C MET A 700 -8.83 5.70 -13.42
N GLU A 701 -7.52 5.95 -13.48
CA GLU A 701 -6.50 4.92 -13.65
C GLU A 701 -6.41 4.00 -12.41
N GLY A 702 -6.31 2.69 -12.67
CA GLY A 702 -6.02 1.64 -11.68
C GLY A 702 -6.85 1.71 -10.38
N THR A 703 -6.14 1.62 -9.25
CA THR A 703 -6.75 1.49 -7.91
C THR A 703 -7.40 2.78 -7.37
N GLU A 704 -7.46 3.87 -8.14
CA GLU A 704 -7.88 5.19 -7.65
C GLU A 704 -9.37 5.28 -7.32
N ALA A 705 -10.22 4.91 -8.27
CA ALA A 705 -11.67 4.87 -8.05
C ALA A 705 -12.01 3.95 -6.87
N LEU A 706 -11.33 2.80 -6.76
CA LEU A 706 -11.54 1.82 -5.71
C LEU A 706 -11.30 2.37 -4.30
N ASP A 707 -10.17 3.06 -4.08
CA ASP A 707 -9.85 3.59 -2.75
C ASP A 707 -10.80 4.75 -2.36
N LEU A 708 -11.17 5.62 -3.32
CA LEU A 708 -12.21 6.64 -3.11
C LEU A 708 -13.54 5.98 -2.69
N MET A 709 -13.93 4.89 -3.36
CA MET A 709 -15.14 4.13 -3.03
C MET A 709 -15.06 3.49 -1.63
N ARG A 710 -13.94 2.87 -1.25
CA ARG A 710 -13.72 2.33 0.11
C ARG A 710 -13.92 3.41 1.18
N GLN A 711 -13.42 4.62 0.94
CA GLN A 711 -13.63 5.71 1.88
C GLN A 711 -15.07 6.25 1.88
N ARG A 712 -15.73 6.34 0.73
CA ARG A 712 -17.17 6.66 0.65
C ARG A 712 -17.99 5.64 1.47
N LEU A 713 -17.65 4.34 1.44
CA LEU A 713 -18.28 3.31 2.29
C LEU A 713 -18.05 3.60 3.79
N LYS A 714 -16.80 3.85 4.20
CA LYS A 714 -16.46 4.18 5.60
C LYS A 714 -17.21 5.44 6.09
N ARG A 715 -17.31 6.48 5.25
CA ARG A 715 -18.07 7.70 5.55
C ARG A 715 -19.58 7.40 5.68
N ARG A 716 -20.18 6.68 4.73
CA ARG A 716 -21.60 6.24 4.82
C ARG A 716 -21.86 5.41 6.09
N ALA A 717 -20.96 4.49 6.45
CA ALA A 717 -21.02 3.70 7.69
C ALA A 717 -21.06 4.57 8.96
N VAL A 718 -20.19 5.59 9.04
CA VAL A 718 -20.16 6.54 10.16
C VAL A 718 -21.44 7.39 10.21
N ILE A 719 -21.92 7.87 9.06
CA ILE A 719 -23.15 8.67 8.96
C ILE A 719 -24.38 7.85 9.34
N ARG A 720 -24.50 6.58 8.88
CA ARG A 720 -25.58 5.66 9.30
C ARG A 720 -25.58 5.43 10.80
N ARG A 721 -24.42 5.16 11.42
CA ARG A 721 -24.30 5.03 12.88
C ARG A 721 -24.66 6.30 13.63
N ALA A 722 -24.33 7.48 13.09
CA ALA A 722 -24.74 8.77 13.66
C ALA A 722 -26.26 9.00 13.55
N LYS A 723 -26.85 8.79 12.35
CA LYS A 723 -28.31 8.83 12.13
C LYS A 723 -29.04 7.88 13.08
N ALA A 724 -28.55 6.64 13.23
CA ALA A 724 -29.12 5.65 14.16
C ALA A 724 -29.11 6.15 15.60
N LYS A 725 -27.98 6.66 16.12
CA LYS A 725 -27.90 7.25 17.47
C LYS A 725 -28.86 8.43 17.65
N ILE A 726 -28.99 9.30 16.66
CA ILE A 726 -29.94 10.43 16.69
C ILE A 726 -31.38 9.93 16.72
N ARG A 727 -31.74 8.93 15.91
CA ARG A 727 -33.08 8.29 15.94
C ARG A 727 -33.35 7.67 17.31
N THR A 728 -32.41 6.92 17.88
CA THR A 728 -32.54 6.38 19.24
C THR A 728 -32.80 7.48 20.26
N VAL A 729 -32.00 8.56 20.29
CA VAL A 729 -32.21 9.70 21.21
C VAL A 729 -33.59 10.35 21.02
N ARG A 730 -34.08 10.46 19.78
CA ARG A 730 -35.44 10.93 19.49
C ARG A 730 -36.50 9.98 20.07
N CYS A 731 -36.44 8.68 19.77
CA CYS A 731 -37.39 7.69 20.29
C CYS A 731 -37.42 7.66 21.84
N TRP A 732 -36.27 7.78 22.51
CA TRP A 732 -36.22 7.89 23.98
C TRP A 732 -36.85 9.19 24.51
N SER A 733 -36.68 10.30 23.79
CA SER A 733 -37.35 11.57 24.11
C SER A 733 -38.87 11.47 23.93
N ASP A 734 -39.32 10.86 22.84
CA ASP A 734 -40.73 10.73 22.48
C ASP A 734 -41.44 9.74 23.43
N PHE A 735 -40.79 8.62 23.78
CA PHE A 735 -41.25 7.69 24.82
C PHE A 735 -41.32 8.35 26.21
N GLY A 736 -40.29 9.13 26.59
CA GLY A 736 -40.29 9.89 27.85
C GLY A 736 -41.44 10.90 27.93
N ASN A 737 -41.76 11.57 26.81
CA ASN A 737 -42.91 12.46 26.70
C ASN A 737 -44.25 11.68 26.79
N HIS A 738 -44.33 10.48 26.21
CA HIS A 738 -45.53 9.63 26.26
C HIS A 738 -45.81 9.12 27.69
N ILE A 739 -44.80 8.59 28.37
CA ILE A 739 -44.91 8.15 29.78
C ILE A 739 -45.32 9.30 30.69
N ALA A 740 -44.74 10.50 30.51
CA ALA A 740 -45.13 11.68 31.28
C ALA A 740 -46.60 12.09 31.07
N LYS A 741 -47.16 11.90 29.85
CA LYS A 741 -48.58 12.13 29.57
C LYS A 741 -49.50 11.09 30.24
N GLN A 742 -49.13 9.80 30.19
CA GLN A 742 -50.00 8.73 30.71
C GLN A 742 -50.02 8.63 32.25
N THR A 743 -48.92 8.95 32.91
CA THR A 743 -48.74 8.62 34.34
C THR A 743 -49.11 9.75 35.31
N ASN A 744 -49.49 10.94 34.81
CA ASN A 744 -49.57 12.19 35.58
C ASN A 744 -48.30 12.52 36.40
N LEU A 745 -47.17 11.86 36.13
CA LEU A 745 -45.90 12.17 36.77
C LEU A 745 -45.45 13.57 36.33
N PRO A 746 -44.91 14.39 37.24
CA PRO A 746 -44.37 15.69 36.86
C PRO A 746 -43.30 15.49 35.77
N PRO A 747 -43.29 16.32 34.71
CA PRO A 747 -42.37 16.15 33.59
C PRO A 747 -40.92 16.14 34.10
N PRO A 748 -40.01 15.41 33.42
CA PRO A 748 -38.62 15.28 33.84
C PRO A 748 -38.03 16.65 34.16
N ARG A 749 -37.43 16.77 35.37
CA ARG A 749 -37.00 18.04 35.97
C ARG A 749 -36.35 18.94 34.91
N LYS A 750 -36.68 20.24 34.88
CA LYS A 750 -36.26 21.20 33.83
C LYS A 750 -34.79 21.05 33.38
N GLU A 751 -33.92 20.69 34.31
CA GLU A 751 -32.49 20.39 34.12
C GLU A 751 -32.20 19.16 33.25
N GLN A 752 -32.90 18.04 33.44
CA GLN A 752 -32.80 16.85 32.59
C GLN A 752 -33.27 17.14 31.16
N LYS A 753 -34.38 17.89 31.01
CA LYS A 753 -34.85 18.36 29.70
C LYS A 753 -33.78 19.21 29.02
N LYS A 754 -33.21 20.21 29.71
CA LYS A 754 -32.09 21.03 29.20
C LYS A 754 -30.87 20.19 28.78
N ILE A 755 -30.52 19.13 29.52
CA ILE A 755 -29.39 18.25 29.16
C ILE A 755 -29.68 17.44 27.89
N LEU A 756 -30.89 16.90 27.73
CA LEU A 756 -31.30 16.16 26.54
C LEU A 756 -31.42 17.08 25.32
N GLU A 757 -32.01 18.26 25.50
CA GLU A 757 -32.22 19.28 24.47
C GLU A 757 -30.86 19.82 23.97
N LYS A 758 -29.93 20.14 24.88
CA LYS A 758 -28.55 20.48 24.53
C LYS A 758 -27.83 19.34 23.78
N LYS A 759 -27.94 18.09 24.25
CA LYS A 759 -27.35 16.93 23.53
C LYS A 759 -27.94 16.75 22.14
N ARG A 760 -29.23 17.03 21.95
CA ARG A 760 -29.92 17.03 20.64
C ARG A 760 -29.39 18.16 19.76
N GLU A 761 -29.27 19.38 20.29
CA GLU A 761 -28.70 20.53 19.56
C GLU A 761 -27.24 20.30 19.15
N ASP A 762 -26.39 19.80 20.05
CA ASP A 762 -24.99 19.45 19.77
C ASP A 762 -24.91 18.40 18.64
N LEU A 763 -25.74 17.35 18.70
CA LEU A 763 -25.81 16.32 17.65
C LEU A 763 -26.36 16.86 16.32
N VAL A 764 -27.38 17.72 16.34
CA VAL A 764 -27.96 18.34 15.13
C VAL A 764 -26.98 19.34 14.51
N SER A 765 -26.24 20.11 15.32
CA SER A 765 -25.19 21.03 14.88
C SER A 765 -24.03 20.26 14.23
N LEU A 766 -23.57 19.17 14.86
CA LEU A 766 -22.58 18.26 14.29
C LEU A 766 -23.08 17.62 12.98
N PHE A 767 -24.37 17.27 12.91
CA PHE A 767 -24.97 16.69 11.72
C PHE A 767 -25.12 17.71 10.58
N LYS A 768 -25.58 18.94 10.85
CA LYS A 768 -25.62 20.04 9.87
C LYS A 768 -24.23 20.32 9.30
N LYS A 769 -23.24 20.59 10.15
CA LYS A 769 -21.83 20.80 9.72
C LYS A 769 -21.29 19.66 8.84
N ARG A 770 -21.63 18.40 9.14
CA ARG A 770 -21.27 17.25 8.29
C ARG A 770 -22.09 17.17 7.00
N LYS A 771 -23.38 17.53 7.03
CA LYS A 771 -24.26 17.55 5.86
C LYS A 771 -23.87 18.65 4.88
N ASP A 772 -23.53 19.83 5.36
CA ASP A 772 -23.18 20.99 4.53
C ASP A 772 -21.84 20.73 3.80
N VAL A 773 -20.83 20.20 4.51
CA VAL A 773 -19.56 19.76 3.91
C VAL A 773 -19.73 18.56 2.94
N VAL A 774 -20.70 17.69 3.17
CA VAL A 774 -21.05 16.63 2.21
C VAL A 774 -21.83 17.19 1.01
N SER A 775 -22.61 18.27 1.17
CA SER A 775 -23.41 18.86 0.08
C SER A 775 -22.58 19.53 -1.02
N ASP A 776 -21.38 20.03 -0.70
CA ASP A 776 -20.42 20.50 -1.72
C ASP A 776 -19.74 19.34 -2.48
N ILE A 777 -19.72 18.13 -1.90
CA ILE A 777 -19.26 16.90 -2.56
C ILE A 777 -20.40 16.26 -3.38
N ASP A 778 -21.65 16.41 -2.94
CA ASP A 778 -22.87 15.86 -3.57
C ASP A 778 -23.41 16.70 -4.74
N LYS A 779 -22.62 17.62 -5.32
CA LYS A 779 -22.96 18.27 -6.62
C LYS A 779 -22.84 17.31 -7.82
N ASP A 780 -22.33 16.11 -7.57
CA ASP A 780 -22.38 14.94 -8.47
C ASP A 780 -23.86 14.59 -8.82
N PRO A 781 -24.25 14.57 -10.11
CA PRO A 781 -25.60 14.19 -10.55
C PRO A 781 -26.05 12.80 -10.06
N ILE A 782 -25.12 11.87 -9.82
CA ILE A 782 -25.40 10.53 -9.30
C ILE A 782 -25.78 10.63 -7.81
N ALA A 783 -25.08 11.47 -7.03
CA ALA A 783 -25.41 11.71 -5.63
C ALA A 783 -26.81 12.34 -5.48
N LEU A 784 -27.19 13.27 -6.38
CA LEU A 784 -28.53 13.86 -6.43
C LEU A 784 -29.63 12.82 -6.74
N ARG A 785 -29.41 11.90 -7.70
CA ARG A 785 -30.36 10.80 -7.99
C ARG A 785 -30.51 9.81 -6.83
N ILE A 786 -29.40 9.41 -6.22
CA ILE A 786 -29.42 8.52 -5.04
C ILE A 786 -30.14 9.20 -3.88
N ARG A 787 -29.88 10.50 -3.66
CA ARG A 787 -30.54 11.29 -2.64
C ARG A 787 -32.04 11.39 -2.86
N LYS A 788 -32.52 11.66 -4.08
CA LYS A 788 -33.96 11.65 -4.37
C LYS A 788 -34.61 10.31 -4.00
N LYS A 789 -33.99 9.17 -4.39
CA LYS A 789 -34.49 7.83 -4.00
C LYS A 789 -34.47 7.58 -2.48
N ILE A 790 -33.50 8.13 -1.75
CA ILE A 790 -33.45 8.03 -0.28
C ILE A 790 -34.52 8.90 0.36
N ASP A 791 -34.69 10.14 -0.10
CA ASP A 791 -35.71 11.06 0.41
C ASP A 791 -37.13 10.52 0.07
N ASP A 792 -37.35 9.93 -1.11
CA ASP A 792 -38.60 9.23 -1.48
C ASP A 792 -38.90 8.00 -0.59
N VAL A 793 -37.88 7.28 -0.12
CA VAL A 793 -38.02 6.13 0.80
C VAL A 793 -38.20 6.58 2.25
N ASP A 794 -37.42 7.58 2.72
CA ASP A 794 -37.57 8.15 4.06
C ASP A 794 -38.96 8.81 4.21
N ASN A 795 -39.53 9.42 3.15
CA ASN A 795 -40.89 9.96 3.13
C ASN A 795 -41.95 8.84 3.19
N LYS A 796 -41.89 7.82 2.32
CA LYS A 796 -42.82 6.67 2.38
C LYS A 796 -42.76 5.91 3.71
N LEU A 797 -41.61 5.90 4.37
CA LEU A 797 -41.45 5.30 5.69
C LEU A 797 -42.04 6.21 6.80
N PHE A 798 -42.12 7.52 6.58
CA PHE A 798 -42.86 8.44 7.44
C PHE A 798 -44.37 8.25 7.29
N ASP A 799 -44.87 8.15 6.05
CA ASP A 799 -46.29 7.89 5.76
C ASP A 799 -46.76 6.57 6.40
N LEU A 800 -45.89 5.55 6.47
CA LEU A 800 -46.12 4.27 7.15
C LEU A 800 -45.99 4.30 8.69
N ILE A 801 -45.55 5.42 9.28
CA ILE A 801 -45.39 5.59 10.74
C ILE A 801 -46.50 6.49 11.31
N ASP A 802 -47.11 7.35 10.50
CA ASP A 802 -48.30 8.13 10.88
C ASP A 802 -49.63 7.34 10.67
N ASP A 803 -49.57 6.09 10.17
CA ASP A 803 -50.74 5.21 10.07
C ASP A 803 -50.94 4.42 11.39
N ASP A 804 -51.87 4.92 12.22
CA ASP A 804 -51.97 4.73 13.68
C ASP A 804 -52.49 3.32 14.13
N THR A 805 -52.21 2.27 13.34
CA THR A 805 -52.92 0.97 13.41
C THR A 805 -52.08 -0.27 13.76
N THR A 806 -50.80 -0.12 14.16
CA THR A 806 -50.01 -1.26 14.70
C THR A 806 -49.28 -0.94 16.00
N CYS A 807 -49.91 -1.34 17.11
CA CYS A 807 -49.33 -1.45 18.45
C CYS A 807 -49.24 -2.94 18.82
#